data_AF-A0A517S8L1-F1
#
_entry.id   AF-A0A517S8L1-F1
#
_cell.length_a   1.000
_cell.length_b   1.000
_cell.length_c   1.000
_cell.angle_alpha   90.00
_cell.angle_beta   90.00
_cell.angle_gamma   90.00
#
_symmetry.space_group_name_H-M   'P 1'
#
loop_
_entity.id
_entity.type
_entity.pdbx_description
1 polymer ?
#
loop_
_entity_poly.entity_id
_entity_poly.type
_entity_poly.pdbx_seq_one_letter_code
_entity_poly.pdbx_strand_id
1 'polypeptide(L)'
;MQPVSLALFWHQHQPYYPDDISGETLMPWVRMHGTKDYIGMAMHIAEVPEFRCTINLVPSLLVQIQRYVDGKSDRHLDVSRMPVDGLSELDSHYLLDHFFMAYVDGMIRPHQRYYELYLKRGLGRESAASVRDRYSQQDLRDLQVWSNLTWFHELLFERDADLRAFRQKGQGWSENEKNWLLDRQREVLAEIVPLHRRLSENGQVELTTTPFYHPIMPLLWDKRSARQAMPACELPRYTDSYKEDVHEHLRRAVKLHTECFGKPPKGMWPSEGSVSQDIIAAIADAGIEWIATDEEILMQSTDNFVSRDGQGLVTRPEMLFRPWRVEQDGKQLQIVFRDHGLSDLIGFHYQRNDPVWAADDMLGKVASIGRGVAGRMGDRPAIVPVILDGENCWEFYPDGGVRFLRHLYQQAAVHPQVKPMTIGEHVEKYPATDRIGKLFAGSWISHNFAIWIGHEEDRAGWDLLHPTREFLKKATEEKRASAEILEKAWKELYIAEGSDWYWWFGGEFSSAQDALFDLLFRRHLQNVYALLGESPPGALMRPIKRVAQRIIHTQPKSFLRVKVDGRQSFFEWLNSGSYRAGQERGTMAQVTEGLVRQVQFGFDRERLLVRIDTTHAAREDLAGVDEIRLRFLEPENVEVRISHPSTATPQVRVQRDGQRVARSKAAAAAHEIFECGIPLSELAITPGSPCHWSMELFSQKQSRERIPSEGAFELLVPAPDFEQRVWQA
;
A
#
# COMPACT_ATOMS: atom_id res chain seq x y z
N MET A 1 -24.79 -36.89 18.34
CA MET A 1 -23.72 -36.46 17.43
C MET A 1 -23.22 -35.11 17.94
N GLN A 2 -21.90 -34.92 18.11
CA GLN A 2 -21.40 -33.61 18.52
C GLN A 2 -21.61 -32.60 17.37
N PRO A 3 -22.00 -31.35 17.68
CA PRO A 3 -22.15 -30.32 16.66
C PRO A 3 -20.79 -29.99 16.01
N VAL A 4 -20.80 -29.68 14.72
CA VAL A 4 -19.59 -29.24 14.00
C VAL A 4 -19.16 -27.87 14.51
N SER A 5 -17.86 -27.65 14.64
CA SER A 5 -17.31 -26.35 15.04
C SER A 5 -17.23 -25.45 13.81
N LEU A 6 -18.00 -24.37 13.80
CA LEU A 6 -17.85 -23.28 12.84
C LEU A 6 -16.77 -22.34 13.36
N ALA A 7 -15.66 -22.22 12.64
CA ALA A 7 -14.55 -21.35 13.00
C ALA A 7 -14.46 -20.21 11.98
N LEU A 8 -15.22 -19.13 12.21
CA LEU A 8 -15.04 -17.90 11.44
C LEU A 8 -13.76 -17.19 11.87
N PHE A 9 -12.95 -16.79 10.90
CA PHE A 9 -11.72 -16.03 11.09
C PHE A 9 -11.75 -14.82 10.18
N TRP A 10 -11.72 -13.63 10.77
CA TRP A 10 -11.69 -12.36 10.04
C TRP A 10 -10.29 -11.77 10.05
N HIS A 11 -9.65 -11.67 8.89
CA HIS A 11 -8.34 -11.04 8.74
C HIS A 11 -8.50 -9.55 8.43
N GLN A 12 -8.06 -8.66 9.32
CA GLN A 12 -8.15 -7.20 9.12
C GLN A 12 -6.76 -6.61 8.92
N HIS A 13 -6.52 -6.03 7.75
CA HIS A 13 -5.21 -5.54 7.35
C HIS A 13 -5.31 -4.26 6.52
N GLN A 14 -4.27 -3.43 6.59
CA GLN A 14 -4.02 -2.37 5.62
C GLN A 14 -2.51 -2.21 5.44
N PRO A 15 -2.05 -1.91 4.22
CA PRO A 15 -0.68 -1.46 3.98
C PRO A 15 -0.27 -0.31 4.91
N TYR A 16 1.04 -0.16 5.14
CA TYR A 16 1.55 0.98 5.90
C TYR A 16 1.61 2.23 5.02
N TYR A 17 0.60 3.09 5.09
CA TYR A 17 0.49 4.29 4.26
C TYR A 17 1.32 5.52 4.68
N PRO A 18 1.73 5.70 5.95
CA PRO A 18 2.52 6.86 6.34
C PRO A 18 3.94 6.85 5.79
N ASP A 19 4.42 7.98 5.30
CA ASP A 19 5.84 8.29 5.20
C ASP A 19 6.28 8.94 6.52
N ASP A 20 7.03 8.20 7.35
CA ASP A 20 7.38 8.64 8.69
C ASP A 20 8.40 9.78 8.73
N ILE A 21 9.12 10.05 7.63
CA ILE A 21 10.07 11.17 7.55
C ILE A 21 9.36 12.47 7.21
N SER A 22 8.56 12.48 6.14
CA SER A 22 7.78 13.67 5.77
C SER A 22 6.62 13.93 6.73
N GLY A 23 6.12 12.87 7.38
CA GLY A 23 4.92 12.89 8.21
C GLY A 23 3.62 12.80 7.40
N GLU A 24 3.70 12.67 6.08
CA GLU A 24 2.54 12.59 5.19
C GLU A 24 1.88 11.20 5.28
N THR A 25 0.56 11.16 5.13
CA THR A 25 -0.20 9.92 4.96
C THR A 25 -1.10 10.10 3.74
N LEU A 26 -0.82 9.30 2.72
CA LEU A 26 -1.26 9.60 1.35
C LEU A 26 -2.61 8.95 1.01
N MET A 27 -3.03 7.97 1.81
CA MET A 27 -4.26 7.21 1.61
C MET A 27 -5.11 7.16 2.89
N PRO A 28 -6.45 7.29 2.78
CA PRO A 28 -7.33 7.38 3.93
C PRO A 28 -7.84 6.03 4.44
N TRP A 29 -7.43 4.92 3.82
CA TRP A 29 -8.12 3.64 3.92
C TRP A 29 -8.21 3.08 5.34
N VAL A 30 -7.17 3.25 6.17
CA VAL A 30 -7.22 2.88 7.60
C VAL A 30 -8.34 3.61 8.34
N ARG A 31 -8.53 4.92 8.09
CA ARG A 31 -9.58 5.70 8.74
C ARG A 31 -10.95 5.31 8.21
N MET A 32 -11.08 5.14 6.90
CA MET A 32 -12.35 4.82 6.25
C MET A 32 -12.86 3.42 6.64
N HIS A 33 -12.01 2.38 6.53
CA HIS A 33 -12.35 1.03 6.99
C HIS A 33 -12.47 0.96 8.52
N GLY A 34 -11.75 1.81 9.27
CA GLY A 34 -11.90 1.91 10.71
C GLY A 34 -13.29 2.35 11.16
N THR A 35 -13.91 3.31 10.46
CA THR A 35 -15.29 3.74 10.77
C THR A 35 -16.38 2.82 10.21
N LYS A 36 -15.99 1.88 9.34
CA LYS A 36 -16.89 0.92 8.69
C LYS A 36 -16.68 -0.48 9.24
N ASP A 37 -15.67 -1.18 8.74
CA ASP A 37 -15.51 -2.62 8.86
C ASP A 37 -14.98 -3.02 10.24
N TYR A 38 -13.91 -2.40 10.72
CA TYR A 38 -13.24 -2.82 11.96
C TYR A 38 -14.14 -2.62 13.17
N ILE A 39 -14.76 -1.43 13.30
CA ILE A 39 -15.73 -1.18 14.36
C ILE A 39 -17.03 -1.96 14.14
N GLY A 40 -17.51 -2.03 12.89
CA GLY A 40 -18.79 -2.61 12.51
C GLY A 40 -18.90 -4.09 12.83
N MET A 41 -17.91 -4.86 12.40
CA MET A 41 -17.84 -6.31 12.66
C MET A 41 -17.77 -6.62 14.15
N ALA A 42 -16.99 -5.85 14.91
CA ALA A 42 -16.91 -6.02 16.36
C ALA A 42 -18.25 -5.71 17.04
N MET A 43 -18.99 -4.69 16.58
CA MET A 43 -20.34 -4.40 17.09
C MET A 43 -21.32 -5.53 16.80
N HIS A 44 -21.29 -6.14 15.61
CA HIS A 44 -22.14 -7.30 15.30
C HIS A 44 -21.93 -8.48 16.25
N ILE A 45 -20.68 -8.75 16.63
CA ILE A 45 -20.37 -9.81 17.61
C ILE A 45 -20.88 -9.43 19.00
N ALA A 46 -20.77 -8.15 19.38
CA ALA A 46 -21.27 -7.66 20.66
C ALA A 46 -22.80 -7.83 20.81
N GLU A 47 -23.56 -7.82 19.71
CA GLU A 47 -25.01 -8.07 19.70
C GLU A 47 -25.39 -9.52 20.02
N VAL A 48 -24.47 -10.48 19.90
CA VAL A 48 -24.73 -11.92 20.10
C VAL A 48 -23.75 -12.48 21.15
N PRO A 49 -24.05 -12.35 22.45
CA PRO A 49 -23.16 -12.74 23.55
C PRO A 49 -22.77 -14.21 23.60
N GLU A 50 -23.40 -15.11 22.84
CA GLU A 50 -23.09 -16.54 22.71
C GLU A 50 -22.24 -16.89 21.48
N PHE A 51 -22.09 -15.98 20.52
CA PHE A 51 -21.34 -16.20 19.28
C PHE A 51 -19.83 -16.06 19.50
N ARG A 52 -19.04 -17.00 18.95
CA ARG A 52 -17.57 -17.12 19.12
C ARG A 52 -16.90 -17.11 17.75
N CYS A 53 -15.85 -16.32 17.59
CA CYS A 53 -15.03 -16.31 16.38
C CYS A 53 -13.60 -15.81 16.65
N THR A 54 -12.74 -15.94 15.66
CA THR A 54 -11.38 -15.40 15.70
C THR A 54 -11.31 -14.12 14.87
N ILE A 55 -10.63 -13.08 15.38
CA ILE A 55 -10.32 -11.86 14.63
C ILE A 55 -8.81 -11.65 14.66
N ASN A 56 -8.24 -11.39 13.50
CA ASN A 56 -6.84 -11.02 13.36
C ASN A 56 -6.71 -9.54 13.04
N LEU A 57 -5.94 -8.82 13.84
CA LEU A 57 -5.61 -7.42 13.61
C LEU A 57 -4.12 -7.32 13.33
N VAL A 58 -3.75 -6.95 12.10
CA VAL A 58 -2.33 -6.83 11.73
C VAL A 58 -1.68 -5.70 12.55
N PRO A 59 -0.46 -5.87 13.08
CA PRO A 59 0.19 -4.84 13.91
C PRO A 59 0.36 -3.49 13.21
N SER A 60 0.72 -3.46 11.92
CA SER A 60 0.82 -2.23 11.13
C SER A 60 -0.51 -1.46 11.05
N LEU A 61 -1.64 -2.17 10.97
CA LEU A 61 -2.98 -1.56 11.02
C LEU A 61 -3.24 -0.91 12.40
N LEU A 62 -2.96 -1.63 13.49
CA LEU A 62 -3.15 -1.10 14.86
C LEU A 62 -2.33 0.17 15.12
N VAL A 63 -1.08 0.20 14.66
CA VAL A 63 -0.23 1.40 14.73
C VAL A 63 -0.88 2.57 13.99
N GLN A 64 -1.41 2.34 12.79
CA GLN A 64 -2.03 3.39 11.99
C GLN A 64 -3.36 3.88 12.59
N ILE A 65 -4.20 3.00 13.15
CA ILE A 65 -5.40 3.40 13.90
C ILE A 65 -5.00 4.31 15.06
N GLN A 66 -3.99 3.93 15.84
CA GLN A 66 -3.54 4.74 16.97
C GLN A 66 -3.01 6.11 16.53
N ARG A 67 -2.35 6.21 15.37
CA ARG A 67 -1.92 7.51 14.81
C ARG A 67 -3.09 8.48 14.63
N TYR A 68 -4.23 8.03 14.12
CA TYR A 68 -5.42 8.89 14.00
C TYR A 68 -6.01 9.25 15.36
N VAL A 69 -6.03 8.30 16.31
CA VAL A 69 -6.47 8.57 17.69
C VAL A 69 -5.58 9.64 18.33
N ASP A 70 -4.29 9.65 18.04
CA ASP A 70 -3.32 10.65 18.51
C ASP A 70 -3.39 11.99 17.75
N GLY A 71 -4.31 12.13 16.80
CA GLY A 71 -4.57 13.37 16.06
C GLY A 71 -3.70 13.57 14.81
N LYS A 72 -3.06 12.51 14.31
CA LYS A 72 -2.47 12.53 12.96
C LYS A 72 -3.57 12.52 11.89
N SER A 73 -3.20 12.95 10.69
CA SER A 73 -4.12 13.14 9.58
C SER A 73 -3.62 12.40 8.34
N ASP A 74 -4.47 12.40 7.32
CA ASP A 74 -4.20 11.95 5.96
C ASP A 74 -4.62 13.04 4.97
N ARG A 75 -4.11 12.99 3.74
CA ARG A 75 -4.40 14.01 2.73
C ARG A 75 -5.90 14.19 2.47
N HIS A 76 -6.68 13.11 2.51
CA HIS A 76 -8.13 13.17 2.32
C HIS A 76 -8.82 13.86 3.50
N LEU A 77 -8.37 13.61 4.73
CA LEU A 77 -8.87 14.27 5.94
C LEU A 77 -8.50 15.75 5.95
N ASP A 78 -7.28 16.11 5.55
CA ASP A 78 -6.83 17.49 5.46
C ASP A 78 -7.72 18.29 4.49
N VAL A 79 -7.92 17.78 3.27
CA VAL A 79 -8.81 18.38 2.28
C VAL A 79 -10.27 18.38 2.75
N SER A 80 -10.70 17.37 3.51
CA SER A 80 -12.05 17.33 4.10
C SER A 80 -12.24 18.43 5.15
N ARG A 81 -11.21 18.76 5.94
CA ARG A 81 -11.29 19.79 6.99
C ARG A 81 -11.23 21.21 6.43
N MET A 82 -10.47 21.45 5.37
CA MET A 82 -10.30 22.77 4.76
C MET A 82 -11.66 23.45 4.45
N PRO A 83 -11.89 24.69 4.91
CA PRO A 83 -13.04 25.49 4.50
C PRO A 83 -13.07 25.66 2.98
N VAL A 84 -14.25 25.58 2.38
CA VAL A 84 -14.38 25.59 0.91
C VAL A 84 -13.93 26.92 0.28
N ASP A 85 -14.06 28.03 1.00
CA ASP A 85 -13.58 29.35 0.59
C ASP A 85 -12.05 29.48 0.67
N GLY A 86 -11.38 28.59 1.37
CA GLY A 86 -9.92 28.49 1.47
C GLY A 86 -9.30 27.39 0.60
N LEU A 87 -10.08 26.63 -0.17
CA LEU A 87 -9.53 25.59 -1.05
C LEU A 87 -8.73 26.23 -2.19
N SER A 88 -7.49 25.79 -2.35
CA SER A 88 -6.74 26.09 -3.57
C SER A 88 -7.36 25.41 -4.78
N GLU A 89 -6.91 25.80 -5.98
CA GLU A 89 -7.29 25.10 -7.22
C GLU A 89 -6.87 23.62 -7.17
N LEU A 90 -5.68 23.34 -6.64
CA LEU A 90 -5.16 21.99 -6.48
C LEU A 90 -5.98 21.15 -5.49
N ASP A 91 -6.33 21.72 -4.33
CA ASP A 91 -7.18 21.02 -3.34
C ASP A 91 -8.59 20.77 -3.89
N SER A 92 -9.13 21.71 -4.64
CA SER A 92 -10.42 21.55 -5.32
C SER A 92 -10.36 20.43 -6.36
N HIS A 93 -9.25 20.30 -7.09
CA HIS A 93 -9.06 19.21 -8.04
C HIS A 93 -8.91 17.86 -7.35
N TYR A 94 -8.07 17.78 -6.31
CA TYR A 94 -7.94 16.59 -5.48
C TYR A 94 -9.30 16.13 -4.95
N LEU A 95 -10.09 17.06 -4.43
CA LEU A 95 -11.42 16.77 -3.92
C LEU A 95 -12.30 16.14 -5.00
N LEU A 96 -12.36 16.72 -6.20
CA LEU A 96 -13.19 16.20 -7.28
C LEU A 96 -12.66 14.87 -7.87
N ASP A 97 -11.36 14.59 -7.77
CA ASP A 97 -10.77 13.33 -8.27
C ASP A 97 -10.86 12.18 -7.25
N HIS A 98 -10.84 12.48 -5.94
CA HIS A 98 -10.70 11.47 -4.89
C HIS A 98 -11.93 11.30 -3.99
N PHE A 99 -12.85 12.28 -3.92
CA PHE A 99 -13.96 12.22 -2.98
C PHE A 99 -15.13 11.33 -3.44
N PHE A 100 -14.96 10.63 -4.57
CA PHE A 100 -15.87 9.60 -5.07
C PHE A 100 -15.26 8.19 -5.03
N MET A 101 -14.16 7.98 -4.28
CA MET A 101 -13.51 6.69 -4.08
C MET A 101 -14.32 5.79 -3.13
N ALA A 102 -15.52 5.40 -3.57
CA ALA A 102 -16.43 4.50 -2.88
C ALA A 102 -17.25 3.71 -3.93
N TYR A 103 -17.72 2.50 -3.59
CA TYR A 103 -18.50 1.71 -4.54
C TYR A 103 -19.79 2.43 -4.95
N VAL A 104 -19.90 2.77 -6.24
CA VAL A 104 -20.96 3.68 -6.74
C VAL A 104 -22.36 3.15 -6.41
N ASP A 105 -22.61 1.86 -6.58
CA ASP A 105 -23.97 1.33 -6.45
C ASP A 105 -24.40 1.14 -5.00
N GLY A 106 -23.48 0.78 -4.10
CA GLY A 106 -23.75 0.52 -2.69
C GLY A 106 -23.59 1.73 -1.78
N MET A 107 -22.72 2.69 -2.14
CA MET A 107 -22.30 3.76 -1.23
C MET A 107 -22.59 5.17 -1.77
N ILE A 108 -22.69 5.36 -3.09
CA ILE A 108 -22.96 6.69 -3.68
C ILE A 108 -24.42 6.82 -4.09
N ARG A 109 -24.88 5.92 -4.98
CA ARG A 109 -26.21 5.91 -5.58
C ARG A 109 -27.36 5.92 -4.55
N PRO A 110 -27.28 5.23 -3.40
CA PRO A 110 -28.36 5.24 -2.41
C PRO A 110 -28.57 6.61 -1.74
N HIS A 111 -27.59 7.51 -1.82
CA HIS A 111 -27.64 8.82 -1.20
C HIS A 111 -27.87 9.89 -2.27
N GLN A 112 -29.12 10.35 -2.40
CA GLN A 112 -29.56 11.24 -3.49
C GLN A 112 -28.59 12.39 -3.77
N ARG A 113 -28.25 13.17 -2.74
CA ARG A 113 -27.35 14.33 -2.89
C ARG A 113 -25.94 13.91 -3.34
N TYR A 114 -25.41 12.83 -2.79
CA TYR A 114 -24.07 12.35 -3.17
C TYR A 114 -24.03 11.88 -4.63
N TYR A 115 -25.08 11.18 -5.06
CA TYR A 115 -25.23 10.75 -6.45
C TYR A 115 -25.40 11.92 -7.43
N GLU A 116 -26.14 12.96 -7.05
CA GLU A 116 -26.23 14.21 -7.83
C GLU A 116 -24.85 14.84 -8.07
N LEU A 117 -24.01 14.91 -7.02
CA LEU A 117 -22.63 15.40 -7.11
C LEU A 117 -21.78 14.49 -8.00
N TYR A 118 -21.93 13.18 -7.89
CA TYR A 118 -21.22 12.23 -8.75
C TYR A 118 -21.60 12.36 -10.23
N LEU A 119 -22.88 12.55 -10.55
CA LEU A 119 -23.33 12.83 -11.92
C LEU A 119 -22.73 14.13 -12.45
N LYS A 120 -22.67 15.16 -11.60
CA LYS A 120 -22.08 16.47 -11.93
C LYS A 120 -20.58 16.38 -12.24
N ARG A 121 -19.87 15.41 -11.64
CA ARG A 121 -18.46 15.07 -11.93
C ARG A 121 -18.26 14.50 -13.35
N GLY A 122 -19.33 14.13 -14.06
CA GLY A 122 -19.24 13.51 -15.38
C GLY A 122 -18.87 12.03 -15.31
N LEU A 123 -19.31 11.31 -14.26
CA LEU A 123 -19.07 9.88 -14.08
C LEU A 123 -17.58 9.49 -14.10
N GLY A 124 -16.70 10.38 -13.63
CA GLY A 124 -15.25 10.18 -13.63
C GLY A 124 -14.57 10.22 -15.01
N ARG A 125 -15.30 10.54 -16.09
CA ARG A 125 -14.74 10.57 -17.46
C ARG A 125 -14.01 11.86 -17.80
N GLU A 126 -14.41 12.94 -17.15
CA GLU A 126 -13.84 14.26 -17.34
C GLU A 126 -12.72 14.53 -16.32
N SER A 127 -11.86 15.51 -16.54
CA SER A 127 -10.87 15.90 -15.51
C SER A 127 -11.51 16.81 -14.47
N ALA A 128 -11.04 16.79 -13.21
CA ALA A 128 -11.52 17.71 -12.19
C ALA A 128 -11.49 19.19 -12.64
N ALA A 129 -10.41 19.60 -13.30
CA ALA A 129 -10.25 20.96 -13.83
C ALA A 129 -11.34 21.39 -14.82
N SER A 130 -11.85 20.46 -15.65
CA SER A 130 -12.87 20.80 -16.65
C SER A 130 -14.28 20.90 -16.08
N VAL A 131 -14.49 20.38 -14.87
CA VAL A 131 -15.82 20.32 -14.24
C VAL A 131 -15.92 21.19 -13.00
N ARG A 132 -14.81 21.78 -12.51
CA ARG A 132 -14.77 22.60 -11.29
C ARG A 132 -15.82 23.71 -11.29
N ASP A 133 -15.96 24.42 -12.40
CA ASP A 133 -16.88 25.57 -12.51
C ASP A 133 -18.36 25.17 -12.42
N ARG A 134 -18.66 23.87 -12.54
CA ARG A 134 -20.01 23.36 -12.29
C ARG A 134 -20.35 23.48 -10.81
N TYR A 135 -19.39 23.34 -9.90
CA TYR A 135 -19.61 23.18 -8.46
C TYR A 135 -19.68 24.52 -7.72
N SER A 136 -20.77 24.72 -6.98
CA SER A 136 -20.88 25.78 -5.98
C SER A 136 -20.09 25.46 -4.71
N GLN A 137 -19.90 26.44 -3.82
CA GLN A 137 -19.25 26.19 -2.54
C GLN A 137 -20.03 25.16 -1.69
N GLN A 138 -21.36 25.21 -1.71
CA GLN A 138 -22.19 24.24 -0.99
C GLN A 138 -22.05 22.83 -1.60
N ASP A 139 -21.93 22.71 -2.93
CA ASP A 139 -21.69 21.41 -3.56
C ASP A 139 -20.37 20.78 -3.09
N LEU A 140 -19.29 21.57 -3.04
CA LEU A 140 -17.99 21.08 -2.58
C LEU A 140 -18.03 20.70 -1.10
N ARG A 141 -18.72 21.48 -0.25
CA ARG A 141 -18.87 21.13 1.17
C ARG A 141 -19.71 19.87 1.36
N ASP A 142 -20.83 19.75 0.66
CA ASP A 142 -21.65 18.55 0.71
C ASP A 142 -20.86 17.31 0.24
N LEU A 143 -19.96 17.49 -0.75
CA LEU A 143 -19.03 16.44 -1.18
C LEU A 143 -18.00 16.09 -0.10
N GLN A 144 -17.41 17.08 0.59
CA GLN A 144 -16.53 16.82 1.75
C GLN A 144 -17.23 15.98 2.81
N VAL A 145 -18.49 16.28 3.09
CA VAL A 145 -19.30 15.55 4.07
C VAL A 145 -19.62 14.15 3.58
N TRP A 146 -20.23 14.00 2.40
CA TRP A 146 -20.70 12.70 1.92
C TRP A 146 -19.58 11.69 1.69
N SER A 147 -18.43 12.16 1.18
CA SER A 147 -17.25 11.32 0.98
C SER A 147 -16.75 10.66 2.27
N ASN A 148 -17.01 11.26 3.43
CA ASN A 148 -16.66 10.68 4.74
C ASN A 148 -17.86 9.98 5.39
N LEU A 149 -19.07 10.54 5.28
CA LEU A 149 -20.27 10.04 5.92
C LEU A 149 -20.67 8.64 5.44
N THR A 150 -20.49 8.34 4.15
CA THR A 150 -20.83 7.04 3.58
C THR A 150 -20.00 5.87 4.12
N TRP A 151 -18.87 6.15 4.77
CA TRP A 151 -17.97 5.17 5.35
C TRP A 151 -18.27 4.88 6.83
N PHE A 152 -19.33 5.44 7.40
CA PHE A 152 -19.78 5.01 8.72
C PHE A 152 -20.57 3.70 8.60
N HIS A 153 -20.25 2.74 9.46
CA HIS A 153 -21.01 1.50 9.54
C HIS A 153 -22.48 1.74 9.93
N GLU A 154 -23.41 0.98 9.35
CA GLU A 154 -24.85 1.12 9.60
C GLU A 154 -25.23 1.03 11.09
N LEU A 155 -24.58 0.13 11.86
CA LEU A 155 -24.81 0.01 13.30
C LEU A 155 -24.43 1.27 14.10
N LEU A 156 -23.51 2.11 13.61
CA LEU A 156 -23.21 3.38 14.26
C LEU A 156 -24.42 4.31 14.18
N PHE A 157 -25.10 4.33 13.03
CA PHE A 157 -26.37 5.05 12.90
C PHE A 157 -27.42 4.42 13.81
N GLU A 158 -27.53 3.10 13.95
CA GLU A 158 -28.53 2.52 14.88
C GLU A 158 -28.29 2.88 16.36
N ARG A 159 -27.03 3.04 16.77
CA ARG A 159 -26.65 3.38 18.15
C ARG A 159 -26.71 4.88 18.45
N ASP A 160 -26.39 5.72 17.48
CA ASP A 160 -26.17 7.15 17.65
C ASP A 160 -27.29 7.98 16.98
N ALA A 161 -28.14 8.59 17.80
CA ALA A 161 -29.26 9.39 17.33
C ALA A 161 -28.83 10.67 16.61
N ASP A 162 -27.72 11.29 17.02
CA ASP A 162 -27.22 12.51 16.41
C ASP A 162 -26.64 12.21 15.02
N LEU A 163 -25.89 11.11 14.90
CA LEU A 163 -25.35 10.66 13.61
C LEU A 163 -26.47 10.26 12.63
N ARG A 164 -27.57 9.64 13.11
CA ARG A 164 -28.77 9.43 12.27
C ARG A 164 -29.38 10.71 11.79
N ALA A 165 -29.61 11.66 12.69
CA ALA A 165 -30.20 12.95 12.34
C ALA A 165 -29.31 13.69 11.33
N PHE A 166 -27.99 13.60 11.50
CA PHE A 166 -27.00 14.15 10.57
C PHE A 166 -27.11 13.54 9.17
N ARG A 167 -27.22 12.20 9.06
CA ARG A 167 -27.44 11.53 7.76
C ARG A 167 -28.78 11.88 7.14
N GLN A 168 -29.85 11.97 7.93
CA GLN A 168 -31.19 12.33 7.46
C GLN A 168 -31.25 13.75 6.89
N LYS A 169 -30.44 14.68 7.41
CA LYS A 169 -30.32 16.04 6.85
C LYS A 169 -29.90 16.00 5.38
N GLY A 170 -28.99 15.09 5.02
CA GLY A 170 -28.66 14.69 3.65
C GLY A 170 -27.95 15.73 2.75
N GLN A 171 -28.02 17.02 3.07
CA GLN A 171 -27.37 18.11 2.32
C GLN A 171 -27.35 19.42 3.11
N GLY A 172 -26.66 20.45 2.61
CA GLY A 172 -26.75 21.80 3.17
C GLY A 172 -26.07 21.92 4.53
N TRP A 173 -25.00 21.16 4.76
CA TRP A 173 -24.23 21.23 6.00
C TRP A 173 -23.44 22.54 6.08
N SER A 174 -23.25 23.02 7.30
CA SER A 174 -22.35 24.12 7.64
C SER A 174 -20.92 23.62 7.88
N GLU A 175 -19.95 24.53 7.95
CA GLU A 175 -18.56 24.19 8.29
C GLU A 175 -18.44 23.53 9.68
N ASN A 176 -19.23 24.00 10.66
CA ASN A 176 -19.24 23.43 12.01
C ASN A 176 -19.77 21.99 12.01
N GLU A 177 -20.82 21.71 11.23
CA GLU A 177 -21.37 20.36 11.07
C GLU A 177 -20.40 19.42 10.35
N LYS A 178 -19.70 19.92 9.32
CA LYS A 178 -18.62 19.16 8.66
C LYS A 178 -17.53 18.77 9.65
N ASN A 179 -17.03 19.72 10.43
CA ASN A 179 -15.99 19.45 11.43
C ASN A 179 -16.49 18.48 12.52
N TRP A 180 -17.73 18.61 12.96
CA TRP A 180 -18.35 17.67 13.89
C TRP A 180 -18.33 16.22 13.37
N LEU A 181 -18.66 15.99 12.09
CA LEU A 181 -18.59 14.65 11.49
C LEU A 181 -17.15 14.08 11.51
N LEU A 182 -16.18 14.91 11.13
CA LEU A 182 -14.78 14.51 11.06
C LEU A 182 -14.18 14.22 12.44
N ASP A 183 -14.63 14.95 13.47
CA ASP A 183 -14.25 14.67 14.86
C ASP A 183 -14.93 13.38 15.37
N ARG A 184 -16.20 13.15 14.99
CA ARG A 184 -16.92 11.90 15.28
C ARG A 184 -16.24 10.67 14.65
N GLN A 185 -15.60 10.79 13.48
CA GLN A 185 -14.79 9.70 12.92
C GLN A 185 -13.64 9.30 13.85
N ARG A 186 -12.92 10.28 14.43
CA ARG A 186 -11.82 10.01 15.36
C ARG A 186 -12.31 9.36 16.65
N GLU A 187 -13.47 9.77 17.16
CA GLU A 187 -14.11 9.14 18.32
C GLU A 187 -14.41 7.65 18.05
N VAL A 188 -14.94 7.32 16.87
CA VAL A 188 -15.20 5.94 16.46
C VAL A 188 -13.91 5.13 16.36
N LEU A 189 -12.84 5.69 15.76
CA LEU A 189 -11.53 5.01 15.70
C LEU A 189 -10.97 4.67 17.09
N ALA A 190 -11.16 5.57 18.06
CA ALA A 190 -10.73 5.37 19.44
C ALA A 190 -11.47 4.23 20.16
N GLU A 191 -12.65 3.83 19.67
CA GLU A 191 -13.41 2.70 20.22
C GLU A 191 -12.93 1.33 19.74
N ILE A 192 -12.20 1.24 18.61
CA ILE A 192 -11.87 -0.03 17.95
C ILE A 192 -11.09 -0.95 18.90
N VAL A 193 -9.91 -0.54 19.35
CA VAL A 193 -9.04 -1.39 20.19
C VAL A 193 -9.72 -1.75 21.52
N PRO A 194 -10.34 -0.80 22.27
CA PRO A 194 -11.08 -1.12 23.48
C PRO A 194 -12.24 -2.11 23.27
N LEU A 195 -13.01 -2.00 22.17
CA LEU A 195 -14.12 -2.90 21.91
C LEU A 195 -13.62 -4.34 21.65
N HIS A 196 -12.61 -4.50 20.79
CA HIS A 196 -12.01 -5.80 20.52
C HIS A 196 -11.44 -6.43 21.79
N ARG A 197 -10.74 -5.64 22.61
CA ARG A 197 -10.23 -6.09 23.91
C ARG A 197 -11.34 -6.63 24.81
N ARG A 198 -12.44 -5.88 24.98
CA ARG A 198 -13.59 -6.31 25.79
C ARG A 198 -14.21 -7.61 25.26
N LEU A 199 -14.37 -7.74 23.95
CA LEU A 199 -14.89 -8.96 23.33
C LEU A 199 -13.98 -10.17 23.61
N SER A 200 -12.65 -9.96 23.64
CA SER A 200 -11.71 -11.02 23.99
C SER A 200 -11.69 -11.36 25.48
N GLU A 201 -11.80 -10.36 26.36
CA GLU A 201 -11.91 -10.57 27.81
C GLU A 201 -13.19 -11.32 28.18
N ASN A 202 -14.28 -11.11 27.44
CA ASN A 202 -15.55 -11.83 27.59
C ASN A 202 -15.56 -13.22 26.93
N GLY A 203 -14.47 -13.65 26.28
CA GLY A 203 -14.39 -14.93 25.59
C GLY A 203 -15.25 -15.04 24.32
N GLN A 204 -15.71 -13.91 23.77
CA GLN A 204 -16.44 -13.90 22.49
C GLN A 204 -15.48 -13.98 21.31
N VAL A 205 -14.29 -13.38 21.44
CA VAL A 205 -13.32 -13.29 20.36
C VAL A 205 -11.93 -13.76 20.81
N GLU A 206 -11.33 -14.66 20.05
CA GLU A 206 -9.90 -14.85 20.09
C GLU A 206 -9.24 -13.80 19.19
N LEU A 207 -8.36 -12.97 19.76
CA LEU A 207 -7.56 -12.01 19.00
C LEU A 207 -6.22 -12.66 18.64
N THR A 208 -5.88 -12.63 17.36
CA THR A 208 -4.61 -13.15 16.82
C THR A 208 -3.79 -12.03 16.20
N THR A 209 -2.54 -12.35 15.84
CA THR A 209 -1.61 -11.42 15.21
C THR A 209 -1.06 -11.96 13.88
N THR A 210 -0.28 -11.13 13.20
CA THR A 210 0.45 -11.42 11.95
C THR A 210 1.86 -10.82 12.08
N PRO A 211 2.89 -11.30 11.35
CA PRO A 211 4.18 -10.61 11.30
C PRO A 211 4.03 -9.11 11.03
N PHE A 212 4.81 -8.28 11.71
CA PHE A 212 4.43 -6.89 12.04
C PHE A 212 3.99 -6.01 10.87
N TYR A 213 4.77 -5.97 9.78
CA TYR A 213 4.43 -5.21 8.56
C TYR A 213 3.93 -6.11 7.43
N HIS A 214 3.33 -7.25 7.78
CA HIS A 214 2.76 -8.19 6.82
C HIS A 214 3.73 -8.76 5.77
N PRO A 215 5.01 -9.10 6.07
CA PRO A 215 5.90 -9.71 5.09
C PRO A 215 5.53 -11.16 4.76
N ILE A 216 5.90 -11.62 3.56
CA ILE A 216 5.86 -13.04 3.18
C ILE A 216 7.06 -13.76 3.83
N MET A 217 6.88 -14.25 5.06
CA MET A 217 7.96 -14.87 5.85
C MET A 217 8.76 -15.95 5.11
N PRO A 218 8.14 -16.87 4.33
CA PRO A 218 8.90 -17.84 3.54
C PRO A 218 9.93 -17.22 2.58
N LEU A 219 9.62 -16.07 1.97
CA LEU A 219 10.50 -15.39 1.02
C LEU A 219 11.60 -14.57 1.72
N LEU A 220 11.33 -14.04 2.91
CA LEU A 220 12.38 -13.48 3.77
C LEU A 220 13.33 -14.59 4.24
N TRP A 221 12.78 -15.76 4.60
CA TRP A 221 13.57 -16.89 5.10
C TRP A 221 14.46 -17.51 4.01
N ASP A 222 13.88 -17.90 2.87
CA ASP A 222 14.59 -18.35 1.67
C ASP A 222 13.72 -18.16 0.43
N LYS A 223 14.11 -17.22 -0.43
CA LYS A 223 13.43 -16.93 -1.71
C LYS A 223 13.36 -18.14 -2.64
N ARG A 224 14.25 -19.12 -2.48
CA ARG A 224 14.24 -20.38 -3.26
C ARG A 224 13.05 -21.27 -2.92
N SER A 225 12.38 -21.03 -1.78
CA SER A 225 11.12 -21.72 -1.43
C SER A 225 10.03 -21.55 -2.51
N ALA A 226 10.06 -20.45 -3.27
CA ALA A 226 9.18 -20.24 -4.43
C ALA A 226 9.26 -21.35 -5.48
N ARG A 227 10.42 -22.00 -5.63
CA ARG A 227 10.59 -23.11 -6.58
C ARG A 227 9.92 -24.40 -6.14
N GLN A 228 9.44 -24.50 -4.90
CA GLN A 228 8.67 -25.66 -4.47
C GLN A 228 7.31 -25.70 -5.19
N ALA A 229 6.62 -24.57 -5.26
CA ALA A 229 5.36 -24.43 -6.00
C ALA A 229 5.55 -24.05 -7.48
N MET A 230 6.67 -23.38 -7.81
CA MET A 230 6.94 -22.88 -9.15
C MET A 230 8.35 -23.30 -9.62
N PRO A 231 8.60 -24.59 -9.97
CA PRO A 231 9.95 -25.13 -10.18
C PRO A 231 10.82 -24.36 -11.19
N ALA A 232 10.21 -23.76 -12.19
CA ALA A 232 10.89 -23.02 -13.25
C ALA A 232 10.88 -21.49 -13.04
N CYS A 233 10.41 -20.98 -11.89
CA CYS A 233 10.35 -19.54 -11.68
C CYS A 233 11.75 -18.93 -11.64
N GLU A 234 11.87 -17.77 -12.27
CA GLU A 234 13.01 -16.89 -12.06
C GLU A 234 13.02 -16.38 -10.63
N LEU A 235 14.21 -16.16 -10.09
CA LEU A 235 14.39 -15.60 -8.75
C LEU A 235 15.08 -14.24 -8.90
N PRO A 236 14.88 -13.32 -7.93
CA PRO A 236 15.65 -12.08 -7.89
C PRO A 236 17.15 -12.36 -7.85
N ARG A 237 17.95 -11.38 -8.25
CA ARG A 237 19.41 -11.49 -8.30
C ARG A 237 19.98 -11.89 -6.95
N TYR A 238 19.39 -11.39 -5.87
CA TYR A 238 19.81 -11.67 -4.50
C TYR A 238 18.87 -12.66 -3.82
N THR A 239 19.41 -13.79 -3.39
CA THR A 239 18.67 -14.89 -2.72
C THR A 239 19.07 -15.09 -1.27
N ASP A 240 19.75 -14.09 -0.71
CA ASP A 240 20.18 -14.05 0.68
C ASP A 240 18.98 -14.12 1.63
N SER A 241 19.26 -14.72 2.79
CA SER A 241 18.30 -15.02 3.84
C SER A 241 18.21 -13.87 4.83
N TYR A 242 16.99 -13.49 5.18
CA TYR A 242 16.64 -12.39 6.09
C TYR A 242 15.92 -12.95 7.35
N LYS A 243 16.42 -14.08 7.86
CA LYS A 243 15.82 -14.78 9.02
C LYS A 243 15.73 -13.91 10.26
N GLU A 244 16.73 -13.06 10.48
CA GLU A 244 16.75 -12.14 11.62
C GLU A 244 15.57 -11.17 11.56
N ASP A 245 15.17 -10.76 10.36
CA ASP A 245 14.05 -9.84 10.16
C ASP A 245 12.72 -10.57 10.42
N VAL A 246 12.60 -11.84 10.01
CA VAL A 246 11.44 -12.69 10.39
C VAL A 246 11.28 -12.76 11.90
N HIS A 247 12.36 -13.03 12.65
CA HIS A 247 12.31 -13.06 14.11
C HIS A 247 11.91 -11.70 14.70
N GLU A 248 12.39 -10.59 14.13
CA GLU A 248 12.05 -9.25 14.59
C GLU A 248 10.58 -8.90 14.33
N HIS A 249 10.03 -9.25 13.15
CA HIS A 249 8.61 -9.09 12.84
C HIS A 249 7.73 -9.86 13.83
N LEU A 250 8.08 -11.11 14.13
CA LEU A 250 7.36 -11.94 15.11
C LEU A 250 7.43 -11.35 16.52
N ARG A 251 8.63 -10.95 16.96
CA ARG A 251 8.85 -10.36 18.29
C ARG A 251 8.07 -9.05 18.47
N ARG A 252 8.10 -8.17 17.48
CA ARG A 252 7.35 -6.90 17.51
C ARG A 252 5.84 -7.16 17.51
N ALA A 253 5.37 -8.12 16.73
CA ALA A 253 3.95 -8.46 16.64
C ALA A 253 3.39 -8.95 17.98
N VAL A 254 4.10 -9.87 18.65
CA VAL A 254 3.71 -10.37 19.98
C VAL A 254 3.76 -9.26 21.03
N LYS A 255 4.79 -8.41 20.99
CA LYS A 255 4.91 -7.26 21.89
C LYS A 255 3.72 -6.31 21.75
N LEU A 256 3.42 -5.83 20.55
CA LEU A 256 2.33 -4.89 20.33
C LEU A 256 0.98 -5.50 20.69
N HIS A 257 0.74 -6.76 20.31
CA HIS A 257 -0.50 -7.46 20.69
C HIS A 257 -0.67 -7.50 22.22
N THR A 258 0.40 -7.78 22.96
CA THR A 258 0.38 -7.77 24.44
C THR A 258 0.08 -6.38 25.00
N GLU A 259 0.66 -5.33 24.42
CA GLU A 259 0.42 -3.94 24.83
C GLU A 259 -1.03 -3.51 24.57
N CYS A 260 -1.61 -3.84 23.41
CA CYS A 260 -2.98 -3.48 23.05
C CYS A 260 -4.03 -4.28 23.83
N PHE A 261 -3.83 -5.60 23.97
CA PHE A 261 -4.89 -6.52 24.44
C PHE A 261 -4.58 -7.19 25.78
N GLY A 262 -3.43 -6.90 26.39
CA GLY A 262 -3.06 -7.35 27.74
C GLY A 262 -2.49 -8.77 27.83
N LYS A 263 -2.46 -9.53 26.74
CA LYS A 263 -1.93 -10.90 26.68
C LYS A 263 -1.22 -11.17 25.34
N PRO A 264 -0.19 -12.04 25.30
CA PRO A 264 0.39 -12.47 24.04
C PRO A 264 -0.64 -13.27 23.22
N PRO A 265 -0.58 -13.22 21.88
CA PRO A 265 -1.46 -14.00 21.02
C PRO A 265 -1.06 -15.47 21.02
N LYS A 266 -2.05 -16.37 21.02
CA LYS A 266 -1.83 -17.81 20.85
C LYS A 266 -1.89 -18.25 19.38
N GLY A 267 -2.73 -17.58 18.60
CA GLY A 267 -2.89 -17.82 17.17
C GLY A 267 -2.17 -16.77 16.31
N MET A 268 -1.80 -17.17 15.10
CA MET A 268 -1.29 -16.25 14.09
C MET A 268 -1.85 -16.58 12.71
N TRP A 269 -2.22 -15.54 11.95
CA TRP A 269 -2.34 -15.63 10.49
C TRP A 269 -0.99 -15.23 9.88
N PRO A 270 -0.25 -16.15 9.26
CA PRO A 270 0.88 -15.79 8.41
C PRO A 270 0.36 -14.90 7.28
N SER A 271 1.08 -13.84 6.93
CA SER A 271 0.70 -12.89 5.88
C SER A 271 0.29 -13.64 4.60
N GLU A 272 -0.90 -13.40 4.07
CA GLU A 272 -1.43 -14.08 2.88
C GLU A 272 -1.55 -15.61 3.03
N GLY A 273 -1.73 -16.10 4.26
CA GLY A 273 -1.68 -17.53 4.57
C GLY A 273 -0.34 -18.18 4.20
N SER A 274 0.73 -17.40 4.02
CA SER A 274 2.00 -17.87 3.47
C SER A 274 2.79 -18.70 4.47
N VAL A 275 3.07 -19.94 4.11
CA VAL A 275 3.77 -20.90 4.96
C VAL A 275 4.89 -21.62 4.22
N SER A 276 5.84 -22.14 4.98
CA SER A 276 6.83 -23.13 4.54
C SER A 276 7.29 -23.94 5.75
N GLN A 277 7.92 -25.09 5.52
CA GLN A 277 8.44 -25.94 6.61
C GLN A 277 9.46 -25.18 7.48
N ASP A 278 10.30 -24.34 6.88
CA ASP A 278 11.47 -23.78 7.55
C ASP A 278 11.14 -22.66 8.55
N ILE A 279 9.97 -22.01 8.44
CA ILE A 279 9.57 -20.91 9.33
C ILE A 279 8.86 -21.40 10.62
N ILE A 280 8.51 -22.69 10.70
CA ILE A 280 7.69 -23.24 11.79
C ILE A 280 8.35 -23.08 13.16
N ALA A 281 9.65 -23.32 13.26
CA ALA A 281 10.38 -23.17 14.52
C ALA A 281 10.40 -21.71 15.01
N ALA A 282 10.60 -20.74 14.10
CA ALA A 282 10.62 -19.33 14.44
C ALA A 282 9.26 -18.82 14.95
N ILE A 283 8.16 -19.26 14.33
CA ILE A 283 6.80 -18.94 14.79
C ILE A 283 6.54 -19.53 16.17
N ALA A 284 6.90 -20.79 16.40
CA ALA A 284 6.72 -21.46 17.69
C ALA A 284 7.56 -20.80 18.80
N ASP A 285 8.79 -20.38 18.50
CA ASP A 285 9.66 -19.68 19.45
C ASP A 285 9.13 -18.30 19.87
N ALA A 286 8.28 -17.68 19.05
CA ALA A 286 7.57 -16.46 19.41
C ALA A 286 6.41 -16.68 20.40
N GLY A 287 6.13 -17.94 20.77
CA GLY A 287 5.05 -18.31 21.69
C GLY A 287 3.70 -18.52 21.02
N ILE A 288 3.66 -18.56 19.69
CA ILE A 288 2.46 -18.94 18.93
C ILE A 288 2.23 -20.45 19.08
N GLU A 289 0.99 -20.85 19.31
CA GLU A 289 0.57 -22.24 19.51
C GLU A 289 -0.09 -22.83 18.25
N TRP A 290 -0.73 -22.00 17.44
CA TRP A 290 -1.42 -22.43 16.22
C TRP A 290 -1.38 -21.38 15.09
N ILE A 291 -1.43 -21.86 13.85
CA ILE A 291 -1.55 -21.04 12.63
C ILE A 291 -2.66 -21.57 11.71
N ALA A 292 -3.05 -20.77 10.72
CA ALA A 292 -3.95 -21.20 9.65
C ALA A 292 -3.40 -20.87 8.26
N THR A 293 -3.80 -21.65 7.26
CA THR A 293 -3.46 -21.44 5.84
C THR A 293 -4.56 -22.06 4.95
N ASP A 294 -4.36 -22.13 3.63
CA ASP A 294 -5.34 -22.62 2.66
C ASP A 294 -5.31 -24.14 2.46
N GLU A 295 -6.47 -24.74 2.18
CA GLU A 295 -6.59 -26.18 1.92
C GLU A 295 -5.68 -26.68 0.79
N GLU A 296 -5.41 -25.87 -0.23
CA GLU A 296 -4.53 -26.30 -1.32
C GLU A 296 -3.09 -26.55 -0.84
N ILE A 297 -2.65 -25.88 0.23
CA ILE A 297 -1.37 -26.18 0.90
C ILE A 297 -1.43 -27.55 1.56
N LEU A 298 -2.53 -27.92 2.21
CA LEU A 298 -2.71 -29.27 2.76
C LEU A 298 -2.71 -30.33 1.65
N MET A 299 -3.38 -30.04 0.53
CA MET A 299 -3.41 -30.95 -0.62
C MET A 299 -2.00 -31.27 -1.09
N GLN A 300 -1.16 -30.25 -1.31
CA GLN A 300 0.23 -30.45 -1.73
C GLN A 300 1.09 -31.08 -0.63
N SER A 301 0.86 -30.73 0.64
CA SER A 301 1.60 -31.29 1.80
C SER A 301 1.29 -32.77 2.06
N THR A 302 0.24 -33.31 1.46
CA THR A 302 -0.23 -34.69 1.63
C THR A 302 -0.20 -35.48 0.32
N ASP A 303 0.54 -35.02 -0.69
CA ASP A 303 0.63 -35.66 -2.01
C ASP A 303 -0.76 -35.92 -2.64
N ASN A 304 -1.67 -34.94 -2.51
CA ASN A 304 -3.08 -34.97 -2.95
C ASN A 304 -3.95 -36.04 -2.28
N PHE A 305 -3.51 -36.61 -1.15
CA PHE A 305 -4.31 -37.51 -0.33
C PHE A 305 -5.59 -36.84 0.18
N VAL A 306 -5.49 -35.57 0.59
CA VAL A 306 -6.63 -34.66 0.74
C VAL A 306 -6.72 -33.85 -0.56
N SER A 307 -7.90 -33.76 -1.16
CA SER A 307 -8.12 -33.06 -2.42
C SER A 307 -9.60 -32.78 -2.65
N ARG A 308 -9.90 -31.92 -3.64
CA ARG A 308 -11.25 -31.77 -4.21
C ARG A 308 -11.36 -32.53 -5.53
N ASP A 309 -12.51 -33.12 -5.79
CA ASP A 309 -12.81 -33.76 -7.08
C ASP A 309 -13.18 -32.72 -8.17
N GLY A 310 -13.44 -33.18 -9.39
CA GLY A 310 -13.81 -32.30 -10.52
C GLY A 310 -15.14 -31.57 -10.35
N GLN A 311 -15.92 -31.86 -9.30
CA GLN A 311 -17.15 -31.17 -8.92
C GLN A 311 -16.92 -30.21 -7.74
N GLY A 312 -15.68 -30.10 -7.25
CA GLY A 312 -15.31 -29.26 -6.11
C GLY A 312 -15.60 -29.88 -4.74
N LEU A 313 -15.96 -31.16 -4.67
CA LEU A 313 -16.25 -31.85 -3.41
C LEU A 313 -14.97 -32.40 -2.79
N VAL A 314 -14.80 -32.21 -1.48
CA VAL A 314 -13.63 -32.75 -0.76
C VAL A 314 -13.71 -34.28 -0.70
N THR A 315 -12.66 -34.96 -1.18
CA THR A 315 -12.61 -36.42 -1.29
C THR A 315 -12.48 -37.11 0.08
N ARG A 316 -11.74 -36.51 1.01
CA ARG A 316 -11.55 -36.95 2.40
C ARG A 316 -11.87 -35.81 3.38
N PRO A 317 -13.14 -35.42 3.52
CA PRO A 317 -13.50 -34.24 4.29
C PRO A 317 -13.12 -34.37 5.77
N GLU A 318 -13.08 -35.59 6.33
CA GLU A 318 -12.62 -35.83 7.70
C GLU A 318 -11.15 -35.46 7.92
N MET A 319 -10.34 -35.38 6.86
CA MET A 319 -8.92 -35.02 6.93
C MET A 319 -8.68 -33.52 6.68
N LEU A 320 -9.57 -32.84 5.95
CA LEU A 320 -9.53 -31.37 5.83
C LEU A 320 -10.05 -30.70 7.11
N PHE A 321 -11.19 -31.16 7.61
CA PHE A 321 -11.92 -30.54 8.72
C PHE A 321 -11.43 -30.98 10.10
N ARG A 322 -10.10 -31.01 10.28
CA ARG A 322 -9.41 -31.32 11.55
C ARG A 322 -8.13 -30.50 11.72
N PRO A 323 -7.65 -30.28 12.96
CA PRO A 323 -6.32 -29.73 13.17
C PRO A 323 -5.22 -30.76 12.87
N TRP A 324 -4.13 -30.27 12.31
CA TRP A 324 -2.91 -31.00 12.00
C TRP A 324 -1.74 -30.50 12.84
N ARG A 325 -0.73 -31.34 13.03
CA ARG A 325 0.52 -30.98 13.69
C ARG A 325 1.65 -30.85 12.67
N VAL A 326 2.40 -29.76 12.75
CA VAL A 326 3.65 -29.54 12.00
C VAL A 326 4.81 -29.44 13.00
N GLU A 327 5.94 -30.02 12.65
CA GLU A 327 7.12 -30.12 13.52
C GLU A 327 8.38 -29.71 12.75
N GLN A 328 9.22 -28.86 13.34
CA GLN A 328 10.50 -28.42 12.79
C GLN A 328 11.46 -28.14 13.95
N ASP A 329 12.71 -28.60 13.87
CA ASP A 329 13.77 -28.34 14.87
C ASP A 329 13.36 -28.60 16.33
N GLY A 330 12.57 -29.65 16.57
CA GLY A 330 12.05 -30.01 17.90
C GLY A 330 10.94 -29.10 18.43
N LYS A 331 10.48 -28.13 17.63
CA LYS A 331 9.32 -27.28 17.89
C LYS A 331 8.11 -27.81 17.13
N GLN A 332 6.92 -27.51 17.63
CA GLN A 332 5.66 -27.94 17.03
C GLN A 332 4.63 -26.81 17.03
N LEU A 333 3.77 -26.80 16.01
CA LEU A 333 2.59 -25.96 15.92
C LEU A 333 1.38 -26.79 15.52
N GLN A 334 0.20 -26.34 15.94
CA GLN A 334 -1.05 -26.80 15.35
C GLN A 334 -1.38 -25.96 14.12
N ILE A 335 -1.93 -26.58 13.08
CA ILE A 335 -2.34 -25.88 11.87
C ILE A 335 -3.73 -26.34 11.44
N VAL A 336 -4.56 -25.38 11.03
CA VAL A 336 -5.88 -25.62 10.43
C VAL A 336 -5.91 -25.04 9.02
N PHE A 337 -6.79 -25.58 8.18
CA PHE A 337 -6.85 -25.24 6.77
C PHE A 337 -8.22 -24.66 6.40
N ARG A 338 -8.20 -23.49 5.77
CA ARG A 338 -9.37 -22.77 5.25
C ARG A 338 -10.16 -23.65 4.30
N ASP A 339 -11.47 -23.72 4.47
CA ASP A 339 -12.35 -24.14 3.38
C ASP A 339 -12.46 -22.98 2.38
N HIS A 340 -11.80 -23.12 1.24
CA HIS A 340 -11.70 -22.07 0.23
C HIS A 340 -13.10 -21.74 -0.32
N GLY A 341 -13.86 -22.76 -0.67
CA GLY A 341 -15.19 -22.60 -1.28
C GLY A 341 -16.17 -21.86 -0.38
N LEU A 342 -16.28 -22.23 0.90
CA LEU A 342 -17.17 -21.55 1.86
C LEU A 342 -16.75 -20.12 2.14
N SER A 343 -15.44 -19.86 2.19
CA SER A 343 -14.91 -18.51 2.40
C SER A 343 -15.23 -17.61 1.21
N ASP A 344 -15.05 -18.11 -0.01
CA ASP A 344 -15.36 -17.40 -1.25
C ASP A 344 -16.86 -17.15 -1.44
N LEU A 345 -17.73 -17.99 -0.89
CA LEU A 345 -19.17 -17.72 -0.90
C LEU A 345 -19.47 -16.38 -0.21
N ILE A 346 -18.87 -16.11 0.95
CA ILE A 346 -19.05 -14.82 1.65
C ILE A 346 -18.40 -13.69 0.84
N GLY A 347 -17.17 -13.89 0.39
CA GLY A 347 -16.37 -12.87 -0.28
C GLY A 347 -16.92 -12.43 -1.65
N PHE A 348 -17.48 -13.36 -2.44
CA PHE A 348 -17.73 -13.11 -3.86
C PHE A 348 -19.15 -13.46 -4.35
N HIS A 349 -19.84 -14.40 -3.69
CA HIS A 349 -21.11 -14.92 -4.20
C HIS A 349 -22.34 -14.41 -3.45
N TYR A 350 -22.34 -14.46 -2.12
CA TYR A 350 -23.48 -14.12 -1.27
C TYR A 350 -23.88 -12.65 -1.34
N GLN A 351 -22.95 -11.76 -1.69
CA GLN A 351 -23.22 -10.35 -1.99
C GLN A 351 -24.30 -10.11 -3.06
N ARG A 352 -24.61 -11.11 -3.89
CA ARG A 352 -25.63 -11.04 -4.96
C ARG A 352 -26.96 -11.74 -4.61
N ASN A 353 -27.07 -12.29 -3.40
CA ASN A 353 -28.21 -13.10 -2.97
C ASN A 353 -29.02 -12.38 -1.89
N ASP A 354 -30.18 -12.95 -1.54
CA ASP A 354 -30.89 -12.53 -0.33
C ASP A 354 -30.01 -12.82 0.91
N PRO A 355 -29.76 -11.82 1.78
CA PRO A 355 -28.84 -11.98 2.92
C PRO A 355 -29.25 -13.05 3.93
N VAL A 356 -30.55 -13.26 4.15
CA VAL A 356 -31.06 -14.25 5.11
C VAL A 356 -30.88 -15.66 4.54
N TRP A 357 -31.30 -15.85 3.28
CA TRP A 357 -31.07 -17.12 2.58
C TRP A 357 -29.59 -17.48 2.51
N ALA A 358 -28.72 -16.53 2.21
CA ALA A 358 -27.28 -16.75 2.11
C ALA A 358 -26.68 -17.25 3.44
N ALA A 359 -27.08 -16.66 4.56
CA ALA A 359 -26.65 -17.09 5.88
C ALA A 359 -27.22 -18.47 6.26
N ASP A 360 -28.47 -18.78 5.92
CA ASP A 360 -29.05 -20.11 6.14
C ASP A 360 -28.39 -21.19 5.28
N ASP A 361 -28.09 -20.89 4.00
CA ASP A 361 -27.36 -21.79 3.10
C ASP A 361 -25.95 -22.07 3.64
N MET A 362 -25.25 -21.05 4.14
CA MET A 362 -23.94 -21.21 4.77
C MET A 362 -23.98 -22.17 5.96
N LEU A 363 -24.91 -21.96 6.91
CA LEU A 363 -25.07 -22.85 8.06
C LEU A 363 -25.51 -24.26 7.66
N GLY A 364 -26.36 -24.36 6.63
CA GLY A 364 -26.78 -25.63 6.04
C GLY A 364 -25.62 -26.42 5.45
N LYS A 365 -24.68 -25.77 4.75
CA LYS A 365 -23.46 -26.39 4.22
C LYS A 365 -22.54 -26.86 5.34
N VAL A 366 -22.29 -26.01 6.34
CA VAL A 366 -21.47 -26.36 7.51
C VAL A 366 -22.07 -27.57 8.26
N ALA A 367 -23.38 -27.56 8.52
CA ALA A 367 -24.06 -28.71 9.13
C ALA A 367 -23.97 -29.98 8.26
N SER A 368 -24.04 -29.84 6.93
CA SER A 368 -23.89 -30.95 5.98
C SER A 368 -22.49 -31.56 6.02
N ILE A 369 -21.44 -30.73 6.13
CA ILE A 369 -20.06 -31.19 6.37
C ILE A 369 -20.00 -32.02 7.65
N GLY A 370 -20.55 -31.49 8.75
CA GLY A 370 -20.60 -32.19 10.03
C GLY A 370 -21.27 -33.57 9.95
N ARG A 371 -22.41 -33.67 9.24
CA ARG A 371 -23.07 -34.96 8.99
C ARG A 371 -22.23 -35.87 8.09
N GLY A 372 -21.58 -35.32 7.07
CA GLY A 372 -20.80 -36.06 6.08
C GLY A 372 -19.54 -36.71 6.63
N VAL A 373 -18.91 -36.10 7.65
CA VAL A 373 -17.71 -36.62 8.35
C VAL A 373 -18.05 -37.41 9.61
N ALA A 374 -19.31 -37.43 10.03
CA ALA A 374 -19.73 -38.14 11.22
C ALA A 374 -19.39 -39.63 11.14
N GLY A 375 -18.96 -40.21 12.26
CA GLY A 375 -18.52 -41.61 12.35
C GLY A 375 -17.08 -41.85 11.87
N ARG A 376 -16.52 -40.99 10.99
CA ARG A 376 -15.10 -41.04 10.60
C ARG A 376 -14.16 -40.28 11.56
N MET A 377 -14.74 -39.40 12.38
CA MET A 377 -14.04 -38.56 13.35
C MET A 377 -14.10 -39.09 14.80
N GLY A 378 -14.71 -40.26 15.03
CA GLY A 378 -14.97 -40.76 16.39
C GLY A 378 -15.81 -39.78 17.21
N ASP A 379 -15.41 -39.51 18.45
CA ASP A 379 -16.07 -38.54 19.35
C ASP A 379 -15.62 -37.08 19.13
N ARG A 380 -14.73 -36.83 18.17
CA ARG A 380 -14.20 -35.48 17.88
C ARG A 380 -15.12 -34.74 16.91
N PRO A 381 -15.55 -33.50 17.22
CA PRO A 381 -16.25 -32.67 16.26
C PRO A 381 -15.28 -32.25 15.15
N ALA A 382 -15.78 -32.15 13.92
CA ALA A 382 -15.04 -31.49 12.85
C ALA A 382 -14.96 -29.98 13.09
N ILE A 383 -13.90 -29.35 12.58
CA ILE A 383 -13.74 -27.89 12.51
C ILE A 383 -13.87 -27.46 11.06
N VAL A 384 -14.69 -26.45 10.80
CA VAL A 384 -14.84 -25.83 9.47
C VAL A 384 -14.28 -24.40 9.55
N PRO A 385 -13.01 -24.19 9.18
CA PRO A 385 -12.41 -22.87 9.15
C PRO A 385 -12.90 -22.10 7.92
N VAL A 386 -13.51 -20.94 8.17
CA VAL A 386 -13.95 -20.00 7.13
C VAL A 386 -13.14 -18.74 7.35
N ILE A 387 -12.17 -18.51 6.48
CA ILE A 387 -11.10 -17.53 6.68
C ILE A 387 -11.07 -16.59 5.48
N LEU A 388 -11.18 -15.29 5.73
CA LEU A 388 -11.21 -14.26 4.69
C LEU A 388 -10.90 -12.88 5.28
N ASP A 389 -10.62 -11.95 4.38
CA ASP A 389 -10.45 -10.54 4.76
C ASP A 389 -11.74 -9.96 5.32
N GLY A 390 -11.59 -9.11 6.33
CA GLY A 390 -12.67 -8.52 7.10
C GLY A 390 -13.26 -7.27 6.47
N GLU A 391 -12.64 -6.66 5.46
CA GLU A 391 -13.06 -5.35 4.93
C GLU A 391 -13.58 -5.39 3.48
N ASN A 392 -13.14 -6.37 2.69
CA ASN A 392 -13.20 -6.27 1.22
C ASN A 392 -14.59 -6.46 0.62
N CYS A 393 -15.44 -7.32 1.18
CA CYS A 393 -16.68 -7.72 0.50
C CYS A 393 -17.91 -6.85 0.84
N TRP A 394 -17.89 -6.12 1.96
CA TRP A 394 -19.11 -5.55 2.53
C TRP A 394 -19.72 -4.42 1.70
N GLU A 395 -18.92 -3.68 0.94
CA GLU A 395 -19.40 -2.58 0.09
C GLU A 395 -20.36 -3.06 -1.01
N PHE A 396 -20.22 -4.32 -1.42
CA PHE A 396 -21.02 -4.94 -2.45
C PHE A 396 -22.32 -5.55 -1.92
N TYR A 397 -22.46 -5.71 -0.61
CA TYR A 397 -23.73 -6.08 0.01
C TYR A 397 -24.65 -4.86 0.04
N PRO A 398 -25.95 -4.99 -0.28
CA PRO A 398 -26.87 -3.85 -0.38
C PRO A 398 -27.00 -2.97 0.87
N ASP A 399 -26.65 -3.50 2.04
CA ASP A 399 -26.72 -2.84 3.35
C ASP A 399 -25.40 -2.93 4.14
N GLY A 400 -24.27 -3.09 3.44
CA GLY A 400 -22.97 -3.23 4.11
C GLY A 400 -22.79 -4.57 4.84
N GLY A 401 -23.61 -5.58 4.56
CA GLY A 401 -23.51 -6.91 5.18
C GLY A 401 -24.30 -7.08 6.48
N VAL A 402 -24.99 -6.05 6.94
CA VAL A 402 -25.70 -6.01 8.24
C VAL A 402 -26.70 -7.15 8.39
N ARG A 403 -27.61 -7.33 7.42
CA ARG A 403 -28.62 -8.40 7.49
C ARG A 403 -27.99 -9.78 7.45
N PHE A 404 -26.95 -9.96 6.64
CA PHE A 404 -26.24 -11.23 6.52
C PHE A 404 -25.55 -11.60 7.84
N LEU A 405 -24.72 -10.71 8.39
CA LEU A 405 -23.94 -10.96 9.60
C LEU A 405 -24.82 -11.16 10.84
N ARG A 406 -25.86 -10.32 11.03
CA ARG A 406 -26.82 -10.50 12.13
C ARG A 406 -27.49 -11.85 12.08
N HIS A 407 -28.03 -12.22 10.91
CA HIS A 407 -28.73 -13.49 10.76
C HIS A 407 -27.78 -14.67 10.95
N LEU A 408 -26.60 -14.63 10.33
CA LEU A 408 -25.58 -15.68 10.47
C LEU A 408 -25.20 -15.90 11.93
N TYR A 409 -24.88 -14.83 12.67
CA TYR A 409 -24.41 -14.96 14.06
C TYR A 409 -25.53 -15.41 15.00
N GLN A 410 -26.73 -14.85 14.87
CA GLN A 410 -27.89 -15.23 15.68
C GLN A 410 -28.28 -16.69 15.44
N GLN A 411 -28.38 -17.12 14.18
CA GLN A 411 -28.75 -18.49 13.86
C GLN A 411 -27.64 -19.48 14.23
N ALA A 412 -26.37 -19.14 13.98
CA ALA A 412 -25.24 -20.00 14.37
C ALA A 412 -25.21 -20.27 15.88
N ALA A 413 -25.47 -19.26 16.70
CA ALA A 413 -25.43 -19.37 18.16
C ALA A 413 -26.46 -20.37 18.74
N VAL A 414 -27.60 -20.55 18.07
CA VAL A 414 -28.69 -21.42 18.51
C VAL A 414 -28.85 -22.70 17.67
N HIS A 415 -27.99 -22.90 16.67
CA HIS A 415 -28.14 -23.99 15.71
C HIS A 415 -27.87 -25.36 16.37
N PRO A 416 -28.74 -26.38 16.20
CA PRO A 416 -28.61 -27.65 16.92
C PRO A 416 -27.44 -28.54 16.45
N GLN A 417 -26.93 -28.32 15.23
CA GLN A 417 -25.85 -29.11 14.65
C GLN A 417 -24.55 -28.33 14.42
N VAL A 418 -24.55 -27.01 14.63
CA VAL A 418 -23.41 -26.13 14.36
C VAL A 418 -23.12 -25.38 15.65
N LYS A 419 -21.84 -25.29 16.01
CA LYS A 419 -21.40 -24.56 17.17
C LYS A 419 -20.32 -23.55 16.76
N PRO A 420 -20.57 -22.23 16.86
CA PRO A 420 -19.51 -21.25 16.65
C PRO A 420 -18.44 -21.42 17.74
N MET A 421 -17.17 -21.45 17.34
CA MET A 421 -16.02 -21.57 18.22
C MET A 421 -14.86 -20.74 17.69
N THR A 422 -14.02 -20.25 18.58
CA THR A 422 -12.70 -19.76 18.17
C THR A 422 -11.82 -20.94 17.75
N ILE A 423 -10.82 -20.70 16.89
CA ILE A 423 -9.88 -21.75 16.48
C ILE A 423 -9.09 -22.24 17.69
N GLY A 424 -8.58 -21.33 18.53
CA GLY A 424 -7.85 -21.62 19.76
C GLY A 424 -8.62 -22.52 20.71
N GLU A 425 -9.89 -22.21 21.00
CA GLU A 425 -10.73 -23.06 21.86
C GLU A 425 -10.91 -24.48 21.27
N HIS A 426 -11.06 -24.58 19.94
CA HIS A 426 -11.21 -25.88 19.29
C HIS A 426 -9.92 -26.70 19.42
N VAL A 427 -8.76 -26.13 19.08
CA VAL A 427 -7.48 -26.86 19.09
C VAL A 427 -6.96 -27.14 20.50
N GLU A 428 -7.36 -26.36 21.51
CA GLU A 428 -7.09 -26.66 22.92
C GLU A 428 -7.91 -27.87 23.40
N LYS A 429 -9.19 -27.93 23.02
CA LYS A 429 -10.09 -29.01 23.43
C LYS A 429 -9.91 -30.30 22.62
N TYR A 430 -9.57 -30.17 21.35
CA TYR A 430 -9.45 -31.28 20.39
C TYR A 430 -8.11 -31.16 19.61
N PRO A 431 -6.96 -31.34 20.28
CA PRO A 431 -5.66 -31.07 19.67
C PRO A 431 -5.34 -32.01 18.50
N ALA A 432 -4.47 -31.55 17.61
CA ALA A 432 -4.02 -32.29 16.44
C ALA A 432 -3.43 -33.66 16.81
N THR A 433 -3.98 -34.71 16.21
CA THR A 433 -3.47 -36.09 16.33
C THR A 433 -2.57 -36.47 15.17
N ASP A 434 -2.93 -36.00 13.98
CA ASP A 434 -2.26 -36.31 12.73
C ASP A 434 -1.15 -35.29 12.45
N ARG A 435 -0.07 -35.77 11.87
CA ARG A 435 1.12 -34.98 11.56
C ARG A 435 1.26 -34.81 10.05
N ILE A 436 1.60 -33.60 9.62
CA ILE A 436 2.07 -33.34 8.26
C ILE A 436 3.56 -33.69 8.20
N GLY A 437 3.95 -34.50 7.22
CA GLY A 437 5.34 -34.95 7.05
C GLY A 437 6.27 -33.79 6.69
N LYS A 438 5.89 -33.03 5.66
CA LYS A 438 6.56 -31.82 5.21
C LYS A 438 5.51 -30.81 4.76
N LEU A 439 5.49 -29.64 5.38
CA LEU A 439 4.59 -28.56 4.98
C LEU A 439 5.02 -27.98 3.63
N PHE A 440 4.08 -27.88 2.71
CA PHE A 440 4.30 -27.30 1.40
C PHE A 440 4.51 -25.79 1.49
N ALA A 441 5.45 -25.26 0.71
CA ALA A 441 5.71 -23.82 0.67
C ALA A 441 4.78 -23.15 -0.34
N GLY A 442 3.89 -22.27 0.16
CA GLY A 442 2.94 -21.53 -0.67
C GLY A 442 2.08 -20.58 0.15
N SER A 443 1.17 -19.88 -0.53
CA SER A 443 0.23 -18.93 0.07
C SER A 443 -1.22 -19.42 -0.10
N TRP A 444 -2.17 -18.68 0.45
CA TRP A 444 -3.59 -18.95 0.22
C TRP A 444 -4.09 -18.66 -1.20
N ILE A 445 -3.29 -18.00 -2.04
CA ILE A 445 -3.65 -17.71 -3.43
C ILE A 445 -2.87 -18.63 -4.34
N SER A 446 -3.61 -19.49 -5.05
CA SER A 446 -3.05 -20.45 -6.01
C SER A 446 -1.91 -21.31 -5.44
N HIS A 447 -1.91 -21.56 -4.12
CA HIS A 447 -0.92 -22.37 -3.39
C HIS A 447 0.54 -22.06 -3.72
N ASN A 448 0.88 -20.82 -4.11
CA ASN A 448 2.23 -20.47 -4.55
C ASN A 448 2.62 -19.05 -4.10
N PHE A 449 3.76 -18.55 -4.58
CA PHE A 449 4.26 -17.20 -4.28
C PHE A 449 4.33 -16.28 -5.51
N ALA A 450 3.63 -16.59 -6.61
CA ALA A 450 3.75 -15.89 -7.88
C ALA A 450 3.55 -14.38 -7.76
N ILE A 451 2.57 -13.96 -6.96
CA ILE A 451 2.21 -12.54 -6.75
C ILE A 451 3.36 -11.74 -6.12
N TRP A 452 4.24 -12.37 -5.33
CA TRP A 452 5.24 -11.63 -4.54
C TRP A 452 6.68 -11.80 -5.05
N ILE A 453 6.91 -12.62 -6.08
CA ILE A 453 8.26 -12.88 -6.62
C ILE A 453 8.27 -13.31 -8.10
N GLY A 454 7.10 -13.57 -8.69
CA GLY A 454 6.96 -14.23 -9.99
C GLY A 454 7.16 -13.31 -11.19
N HIS A 455 6.85 -12.02 -11.07
CA HIS A 455 6.99 -11.02 -12.12
C HIS A 455 8.34 -10.29 -12.06
N GLU A 456 8.75 -9.72 -13.21
CA GLU A 456 9.99 -8.95 -13.32
C GLU A 456 9.98 -7.75 -12.35
N GLU A 457 8.82 -7.10 -12.19
CA GLU A 457 8.61 -5.98 -11.27
C GLU A 457 8.82 -6.41 -9.81
N ASP A 458 8.27 -7.56 -9.40
CA ASP A 458 8.44 -8.09 -8.03
C ASP A 458 9.92 -8.35 -7.74
N ARG A 459 10.61 -8.98 -8.69
CA ARG A 459 12.05 -9.26 -8.58
C ARG A 459 12.87 -7.97 -8.51
N ALA A 460 12.51 -6.95 -9.28
CA ALA A 460 13.15 -5.64 -9.20
C ALA A 460 12.94 -4.99 -7.82
N GLY A 461 11.78 -5.15 -7.20
CA GLY A 461 11.54 -4.74 -5.82
C GLY A 461 12.50 -5.41 -4.84
N TRP A 462 12.64 -6.74 -4.89
CA TRP A 462 13.62 -7.49 -4.09
C TRP A 462 15.07 -7.04 -4.34
N ASP A 463 15.41 -6.76 -5.59
CA ASP A 463 16.75 -6.33 -6.00
C ASP A 463 17.08 -4.88 -5.58
N LEU A 464 16.08 -4.06 -5.24
CA LEU A 464 16.26 -2.75 -4.61
C LEU A 464 16.31 -2.85 -3.06
N LEU A 465 15.50 -3.75 -2.48
CA LEU A 465 15.47 -4.00 -1.04
C LEU A 465 16.82 -4.53 -0.55
N HIS A 466 17.43 -5.51 -1.24
CA HIS A 466 18.64 -6.17 -0.76
C HIS A 466 19.85 -5.23 -0.57
N PRO A 467 20.25 -4.40 -1.56
CA PRO A 467 21.36 -3.47 -1.37
C PRO A 467 21.10 -2.44 -0.25
N THR A 468 19.84 -2.02 -0.08
CA THR A 468 19.42 -1.11 0.99
C THR A 468 19.61 -1.76 2.36
N ARG A 469 19.19 -3.02 2.50
CA ARG A 469 19.40 -3.81 3.71
C ARG A 469 20.87 -4.00 4.04
N GLU A 470 21.70 -4.39 3.07
CA GLU A 470 23.14 -4.61 3.31
C GLU A 470 23.85 -3.31 3.70
N PHE A 471 23.45 -2.18 3.11
CA PHE A 471 23.91 -0.86 3.53
C PHE A 471 23.56 -0.58 5.00
N LEU A 472 22.30 -0.79 5.39
CA LEU A 472 21.83 -0.55 6.76
C LEU A 472 22.48 -1.49 7.78
N LYS A 473 22.62 -2.77 7.42
CA LYS A 473 23.30 -3.77 8.26
C LYS A 473 24.73 -3.35 8.55
N LYS A 474 25.49 -2.99 7.51
CA LYS A 474 26.87 -2.49 7.66
C LYS A 474 26.93 -1.21 8.50
N ALA A 475 26.01 -0.26 8.28
CA ALA A 475 25.94 0.97 9.07
C ALA A 475 25.65 0.71 10.55
N THR A 476 24.85 -0.33 10.84
CA THR A 476 24.53 -0.78 12.20
C THR A 476 25.74 -1.41 12.89
N GLU A 477 26.44 -2.32 12.20
CA GLU A 477 27.65 -2.98 12.71
C GLU A 477 28.78 -1.97 13.01
N GLU A 478 28.95 -0.99 12.14
CA GLU A 478 29.94 0.09 12.28
C GLU A 478 29.48 1.23 13.21
N LYS A 479 28.24 1.18 13.72
CA LYS A 479 27.64 2.21 14.59
C LYS A 479 27.75 3.63 14.00
N ARG A 480 27.42 3.78 12.71
CA ARG A 480 27.55 5.07 12.00
C ARG A 480 26.61 6.18 12.48
N ALA A 481 25.53 5.82 13.17
CA ALA A 481 24.54 6.76 13.71
C ALA A 481 24.12 6.34 15.14
N SER A 482 23.33 7.17 15.81
CA SER A 482 22.77 6.83 17.13
C SER A 482 21.84 5.61 17.04
N ALA A 483 21.66 4.90 18.16
CA ALA A 483 20.75 3.76 18.23
C ALA A 483 19.31 4.13 17.82
N GLU A 484 18.85 5.34 18.16
CA GLU A 484 17.51 5.83 17.78
C GLU A 484 17.37 6.02 16.26
N ILE A 485 18.39 6.57 15.60
CA ILE A 485 18.39 6.75 14.14
C ILE A 485 18.43 5.38 13.45
N LEU A 486 19.27 4.47 13.93
CA LEU A 486 19.35 3.11 13.40
C LEU A 486 18.01 2.37 13.57
N GLU A 487 17.34 2.51 14.71
CA GLU A 487 16.02 1.91 14.93
C GLU A 487 14.96 2.44 13.95
N LYS A 488 14.96 3.76 13.69
CA LYS A 488 14.09 4.36 12.67
C LYS A 488 14.42 3.84 11.27
N ALA A 489 15.70 3.72 10.92
CA ALA A 489 16.10 3.20 9.61
C ALA A 489 15.73 1.72 9.43
N TRP A 490 15.88 0.89 10.47
CA TRP A 490 15.40 -0.50 10.45
C TRP A 490 13.88 -0.58 10.33
N LYS A 491 13.15 0.32 10.99
CA LYS A 491 11.69 0.41 10.83
C LYS A 491 11.29 0.65 9.37
N GLU A 492 11.93 1.60 8.67
CA GLU A 492 11.68 1.86 7.25
C GLU A 492 11.94 0.63 6.38
N LEU A 493 13.03 -0.10 6.65
CA LEU A 493 13.31 -1.35 5.94
C LEU A 493 12.21 -2.40 6.19
N TYR A 494 11.81 -2.60 7.45
CA TYR A 494 10.76 -3.57 7.79
C TYR A 494 9.40 -3.21 7.18
N ILE A 495 9.10 -1.92 7.02
CA ILE A 495 7.92 -1.48 6.27
C ILE A 495 8.04 -1.93 4.81
N ALA A 496 9.18 -1.70 4.16
CA ALA A 496 9.42 -2.09 2.77
C ALA A 496 9.41 -3.61 2.52
N GLU A 497 9.54 -4.43 3.56
CA GLU A 497 9.40 -5.90 3.46
C GLU A 497 7.94 -6.39 3.38
N GLY A 498 6.97 -5.51 3.61
CA GLY A 498 5.54 -5.85 3.59
C GLY A 498 5.08 -6.40 2.23
N SER A 499 4.16 -7.37 2.27
CA SER A 499 3.67 -8.03 1.05
C SER A 499 2.89 -7.09 0.13
N ASP A 500 2.27 -6.06 0.70
CA ASP A 500 1.41 -5.10 0.00
C ASP A 500 2.10 -4.43 -1.19
N TRP A 501 3.40 -4.12 -1.07
CA TRP A 501 4.14 -3.47 -2.15
C TRP A 501 4.22 -4.35 -3.39
N TYR A 502 4.49 -5.64 -3.19
CA TYR A 502 4.63 -6.61 -4.25
C TYR A 502 3.29 -7.02 -4.84
N TRP A 503 2.19 -6.92 -4.08
CA TRP A 503 0.84 -7.12 -4.59
C TRP A 503 0.50 -6.22 -5.78
N TRP A 504 1.03 -4.99 -5.80
CA TRP A 504 0.82 -4.01 -6.86
C TRP A 504 1.89 -4.04 -7.94
N PHE A 505 2.97 -4.80 -7.76
CA PHE A 505 3.92 -5.13 -8.81
C PHE A 505 3.34 -6.29 -9.66
N GLY A 506 3.73 -6.39 -10.93
CA GLY A 506 3.20 -7.42 -11.84
C GLY A 506 1.95 -7.02 -12.63
N GLY A 507 1.42 -7.93 -13.43
CA GLY A 507 0.26 -7.66 -14.32
C GLY A 507 -1.08 -8.11 -13.75
N GLU A 508 -1.07 -8.82 -12.62
CA GLU A 508 -2.22 -9.57 -12.10
C GLU A 508 -3.26 -8.67 -11.44
N PHE A 509 -2.80 -7.62 -10.77
CA PHE A 509 -3.64 -6.64 -10.09
C PHE A 509 -3.27 -5.22 -10.51
N SER A 510 -4.26 -4.34 -10.53
CA SER A 510 -4.08 -2.92 -10.79
C SER A 510 -5.13 -2.12 -10.04
N SER A 511 -4.71 -0.97 -9.54
CA SER A 511 -5.52 0.04 -8.89
C SER A 511 -5.32 1.39 -9.58
N ALA A 512 -6.18 2.36 -9.25
CA ALA A 512 -5.95 3.74 -9.65
C ALA A 512 -4.74 4.39 -8.92
N GLN A 513 -4.09 3.66 -7.99
CA GLN A 513 -3.00 4.14 -7.15
C GLN A 513 -1.69 3.33 -7.31
N ASP A 514 -1.51 2.52 -8.36
CA ASP A 514 -0.32 1.66 -8.51
C ASP A 514 1.00 2.45 -8.44
N ALA A 515 1.04 3.64 -9.05
CA ALA A 515 2.20 4.55 -9.00
C ALA A 515 2.50 5.03 -7.57
N LEU A 516 1.46 5.21 -6.75
CA LEU A 516 1.59 5.64 -5.36
C LEU A 516 2.21 4.53 -4.50
N PHE A 517 1.80 3.27 -4.69
CA PHE A 517 2.38 2.13 -3.98
C PHE A 517 3.86 1.93 -4.33
N ASP A 518 4.22 2.02 -5.61
CA ASP A 518 5.63 1.98 -6.06
C ASP A 518 6.44 3.12 -5.43
N LEU A 519 5.90 4.34 -5.44
CA LEU A 519 6.56 5.49 -4.84
C LEU A 519 6.75 5.35 -3.33
N LEU A 520 5.75 4.87 -2.60
CA LEU A 520 5.84 4.62 -1.16
C LEU A 520 6.89 3.55 -0.84
N PHE A 521 6.87 2.41 -1.54
CA PHE A 521 7.89 1.37 -1.39
C PHE A 521 9.31 1.94 -1.56
N ARG A 522 9.55 2.65 -2.66
CA ARG A 522 10.87 3.26 -2.93
C ARG A 522 11.19 4.37 -1.92
N ARG A 523 10.20 5.12 -1.44
CA ARG A 523 10.39 6.16 -0.41
C ARG A 523 10.91 5.56 0.89
N HIS A 524 10.34 4.44 1.36
CA HIS A 524 10.86 3.76 2.56
C HIS A 524 12.33 3.33 2.38
N LEU A 525 12.70 2.80 1.21
CA LEU A 525 14.10 2.49 0.93
C LEU A 525 14.99 3.74 0.90
N GLN A 526 14.53 4.84 0.30
CA GLN A 526 15.26 6.12 0.29
C GLN A 526 15.42 6.70 1.70
N ASN A 527 14.40 6.56 2.54
CA ASN A 527 14.36 7.02 3.91
C ASN A 527 15.47 6.39 4.77
N VAL A 528 15.80 5.11 4.52
CA VAL A 528 16.96 4.43 5.16
C VAL A 528 18.26 5.21 4.94
N TYR A 529 18.54 5.61 3.69
CA TYR A 529 19.75 6.38 3.36
C TYR A 529 19.69 7.79 3.96
N ALA A 530 18.54 8.46 3.84
CA ALA A 530 18.35 9.83 4.33
C ALA A 530 18.55 9.94 5.85
N LEU A 531 18.02 8.98 6.63
CA LEU A 531 18.21 8.91 8.08
C LEU A 531 19.68 8.77 8.48
N LEU A 532 20.47 8.09 7.66
CA LEU A 532 21.90 7.90 7.86
C LEU A 532 22.76 9.01 7.23
N GLY A 533 22.14 10.07 6.72
CA GLY A 533 22.81 11.23 6.15
C GLY A 533 23.44 10.99 4.77
N GLU A 534 23.06 9.90 4.09
CA GLU A 534 23.55 9.51 2.78
C GLU A 534 22.52 9.81 1.68
N SER A 535 22.99 10.02 0.46
CA SER A 535 22.09 10.16 -0.69
C SER A 535 21.61 8.78 -1.18
N PRO A 536 20.31 8.58 -1.44
CA PRO A 536 19.82 7.33 -1.99
C PRO A 536 20.46 7.01 -3.36
N PRO A 537 20.70 5.73 -3.68
CA PRO A 537 21.14 5.31 -5.01
C PRO A 537 20.17 5.71 -6.11
N GLY A 538 20.69 6.05 -7.29
CA GLY A 538 19.88 6.49 -8.45
C GLY A 538 18.82 5.48 -8.88
N ALA A 539 19.05 4.18 -8.67
CA ALA A 539 18.10 3.11 -8.97
C ALA A 539 16.76 3.28 -8.19
N LEU A 540 16.78 3.83 -6.98
CA LEU A 540 15.55 4.09 -6.19
C LEU A 540 14.73 5.27 -6.72
N MET A 541 15.27 6.05 -7.66
CA MET A 541 14.55 7.14 -8.31
C MET A 541 13.77 6.66 -9.54
N ARG A 542 14.03 5.44 -10.02
CA ARG A 542 13.34 4.85 -11.16
C ARG A 542 12.11 4.08 -10.65
N PRO A 543 10.90 4.39 -11.15
CA PRO A 543 9.72 3.59 -10.89
C PRO A 543 9.95 2.12 -11.27
N ILE A 544 9.54 1.21 -10.40
CA ILE A 544 9.52 -0.23 -10.69
C ILE A 544 8.36 -0.52 -11.63
N LYS A 545 7.19 0.09 -11.35
CA LYS A 545 5.98 -0.11 -12.12
C LYS A 545 6.14 0.53 -13.49
N ARG A 546 6.08 -0.28 -14.53
CA ARG A 546 6.09 0.20 -15.93
C ARG A 546 4.69 0.64 -16.33
N VAL A 547 4.18 1.70 -15.73
CA VAL A 547 2.96 2.34 -16.23
C VAL A 547 3.27 2.89 -17.63
N ALA A 548 2.39 2.64 -18.60
CA ALA A 548 2.55 3.13 -19.97
C ALA A 548 3.03 4.59 -19.96
N GLN A 549 4.26 4.82 -20.44
CA GLN A 549 4.95 6.10 -20.34
C GLN A 549 4.03 7.23 -20.80
N ARG A 550 3.54 8.03 -19.84
CA ARG A 550 2.92 9.30 -20.19
C ARG A 550 4.05 10.18 -20.70
N ILE A 551 3.89 10.70 -21.91
CA ILE A 551 4.77 11.71 -22.46
C ILE A 551 4.57 12.98 -21.62
N ILE A 552 5.42 13.17 -20.60
CA ILE A 552 5.35 14.29 -19.65
C ILE A 552 6.03 15.56 -20.17
N HIS A 553 6.77 15.46 -21.28
CA HIS A 553 7.50 16.57 -21.87
C HIS A 553 7.55 16.46 -23.41
N THR A 554 7.70 17.58 -24.10
CA THR A 554 7.95 17.58 -25.55
C THR A 554 9.41 17.25 -25.86
N GLN A 555 9.67 16.75 -27.07
CA GLN A 555 11.03 16.55 -27.57
C GLN A 555 11.56 17.82 -28.26
N PRO A 556 12.86 18.14 -28.15
CA PRO A 556 13.49 19.17 -28.96
C PRO A 556 13.33 18.88 -30.46
N LYS A 557 13.15 19.92 -31.28
CA LYS A 557 12.89 19.79 -32.73
C LYS A 557 14.07 20.21 -33.63
N SER A 558 15.03 20.96 -33.09
CA SER A 558 16.25 21.37 -33.79
C SER A 558 17.37 21.63 -32.80
N PHE A 559 18.60 21.81 -33.29
CA PHE A 559 19.66 22.34 -32.44
C PHE A 559 19.30 23.75 -31.97
N LEU A 560 19.59 24.04 -30.70
CA LEU A 560 19.39 25.33 -30.08
C LEU A 560 20.63 26.21 -30.29
N ARG A 561 20.42 27.53 -30.34
CA ARG A 561 21.49 28.53 -30.43
C ARG A 561 21.41 29.45 -29.22
N VAL A 562 21.67 28.87 -28.05
CA VAL A 562 21.53 29.56 -26.76
C VAL A 562 22.86 30.17 -26.34
N LYS A 563 22.78 31.43 -25.95
CA LYS A 563 23.84 32.10 -25.21
C LYS A 563 23.46 32.12 -23.73
N VAL A 564 24.19 31.35 -22.93
CA VAL A 564 23.94 31.21 -21.48
C VAL A 564 24.22 32.53 -20.76
N ASP A 565 23.23 33.42 -20.70
CA ASP A 565 23.33 34.72 -20.02
C ASP A 565 22.14 35.06 -19.09
N GLY A 566 21.17 34.16 -18.96
CA GLY A 566 20.09 34.21 -17.97
C GLY A 566 18.93 35.13 -18.38
N ARG A 567 18.89 35.59 -19.64
CA ARG A 567 17.91 36.57 -20.13
C ARG A 567 16.89 35.92 -21.04
N GLN A 568 15.65 36.39 -20.98
CA GLN A 568 14.59 35.81 -21.80
C GLN A 568 14.73 36.23 -23.27
N SER A 569 15.09 35.28 -24.15
CA SER A 569 15.04 35.46 -25.61
C SER A 569 14.12 34.42 -26.24
N PHE A 570 13.08 34.89 -26.94
CA PHE A 570 12.07 34.00 -27.54
C PHE A 570 12.67 33.07 -28.61
N PHE A 571 13.62 33.55 -29.41
CA PHE A 571 14.15 32.79 -30.55
C PHE A 571 15.15 31.70 -30.15
N GLU A 572 15.84 31.83 -29.01
CA GLU A 572 16.88 30.88 -28.62
C GLU A 572 16.32 29.51 -28.18
N TRP A 573 15.09 29.51 -27.65
CA TRP A 573 14.45 28.33 -27.07
C TRP A 573 13.21 27.84 -27.85
N LEU A 574 12.92 28.42 -29.02
CA LEU A 574 11.70 28.14 -29.80
C LEU A 574 11.48 26.65 -30.13
N ASN A 575 12.56 25.92 -30.39
CA ASN A 575 12.54 24.51 -30.77
C ASN A 575 13.00 23.57 -29.63
N SER A 576 12.98 24.05 -28.40
CA SER A 576 13.35 23.25 -27.22
C SER A 576 12.31 22.19 -26.90
N GLY A 577 12.77 21.11 -26.27
CA GLY A 577 11.89 20.26 -25.47
C GLY A 577 11.45 21.05 -24.24
N SER A 578 10.22 20.82 -23.81
CA SER A 578 9.62 21.59 -22.74
C SER A 578 8.79 20.71 -21.83
N TYR A 579 8.86 21.03 -20.55
CA TYR A 579 8.12 20.41 -19.48
C TYR A 579 7.54 21.51 -18.60
N ARG A 580 6.25 21.41 -18.26
CA ARG A 580 5.60 22.33 -17.33
C ARG A 580 5.37 21.62 -16.01
N ALA A 581 5.92 22.19 -14.94
CA ALA A 581 5.72 21.68 -13.59
C ALA A 581 4.21 21.66 -13.28
N GLY A 582 3.75 20.58 -12.64
CA GLY A 582 2.33 20.36 -12.33
C GLY A 582 1.48 19.75 -13.45
N GLN A 583 2.01 19.50 -14.66
CA GLN A 583 1.30 18.71 -15.70
C GLN A 583 1.39 17.19 -15.49
N GLU A 584 2.21 16.74 -14.55
CA GLU A 584 2.25 15.35 -14.09
C GLU A 584 0.92 14.99 -13.42
N ARG A 585 0.01 14.41 -14.19
CA ARG A 585 -1.23 13.81 -13.69
C ARG A 585 -0.91 12.51 -12.95
N GLY A 586 -0.26 12.63 -11.80
CA GLY A 586 -0.13 11.62 -10.77
C GLY A 586 -0.69 12.17 -9.47
N THR A 587 -1.25 11.31 -8.63
CA THR A 587 -1.90 11.65 -7.35
C THR A 587 -0.98 12.37 -6.34
N MET A 588 0.33 12.38 -6.60
CA MET A 588 1.40 12.79 -5.68
C MET A 588 2.15 14.07 -6.07
N ALA A 589 1.99 14.57 -7.30
CA ALA A 589 2.84 15.64 -7.82
C ALA A 589 2.51 17.07 -7.32
N GLN A 590 1.53 17.24 -6.42
CA GLN A 590 0.87 18.54 -6.20
C GLN A 590 0.85 19.06 -4.75
N VAL A 591 1.71 18.55 -3.84
CA VAL A 591 1.65 18.92 -2.41
C VAL A 591 2.40 20.22 -2.07
N THR A 592 3.19 20.79 -2.98
CA THR A 592 3.82 22.10 -2.80
C THR A 592 3.88 22.87 -4.13
N GLU A 593 3.53 24.17 -4.12
CA GLU A 593 3.90 25.05 -5.24
C GLU A 593 5.43 25.08 -5.33
N GLY A 594 5.97 24.34 -6.31
CA GLY A 594 7.38 24.33 -6.63
C GLY A 594 7.87 25.71 -7.07
N LEU A 595 9.14 26.00 -6.84
CA LEU A 595 9.80 27.22 -7.32
C LEU A 595 9.89 27.23 -8.84
N VAL A 596 9.91 26.06 -9.49
CA VAL A 596 10.03 25.92 -10.94
C VAL A 596 8.65 25.79 -11.58
N ARG A 597 8.37 26.63 -12.58
CA ARG A 597 7.15 26.52 -13.40
C ARG A 597 7.36 25.73 -14.68
N GLN A 598 8.53 25.92 -15.30
CA GLN A 598 8.82 25.30 -16.58
C GLN A 598 10.30 24.96 -16.68
N VAL A 599 10.59 23.81 -17.28
CA VAL A 599 11.93 23.42 -17.69
C VAL A 599 11.94 23.32 -19.20
N GLN A 600 12.89 24.02 -19.84
CA GLN A 600 13.18 23.86 -21.26
C GLN A 600 14.55 23.23 -21.43
N PHE A 601 14.68 22.36 -22.41
CA PHE A 601 15.93 21.65 -22.65
C PHE A 601 16.13 21.34 -24.12
N GLY A 602 17.38 21.11 -24.50
CA GLY A 602 17.73 20.68 -25.83
C GLY A 602 19.23 20.63 -26.00
N PHE A 603 19.67 20.54 -27.25
CA PHE A 603 21.07 20.38 -27.57
C PHE A 603 21.52 21.48 -28.51
N ASP A 604 22.75 21.94 -28.36
CA ASP A 604 23.54 22.40 -29.50
C ASP A 604 24.51 21.29 -29.94
N ARG A 605 25.46 21.59 -30.83
CA ARG A 605 26.39 20.58 -31.34
C ARG A 605 27.33 19.99 -30.28
N GLU A 606 27.56 20.72 -29.18
CA GLU A 606 28.59 20.39 -28.20
C GLU A 606 28.05 20.30 -26.78
N ARG A 607 26.84 20.81 -26.51
CA ARG A 607 26.30 20.99 -25.15
C ARG A 607 24.85 20.52 -25.05
N LEU A 608 24.52 19.93 -23.89
CA LEU A 608 23.17 19.89 -23.36
C LEU A 608 22.86 21.27 -22.77
N LEU A 609 21.71 21.84 -23.13
CA LEU A 609 21.24 23.13 -22.68
C LEU A 609 19.98 22.92 -21.84
N VAL A 610 19.95 23.52 -20.65
CA VAL A 610 18.80 23.46 -19.73
C VAL A 610 18.46 24.87 -19.28
N ARG A 611 17.18 25.19 -19.28
CA ARG A 611 16.60 26.44 -18.80
C ARG A 611 15.50 26.14 -17.78
N ILE A 612 15.44 26.99 -16.76
CA ILE A 612 14.48 26.95 -15.67
C ILE A 612 13.78 28.31 -15.63
N ASP A 613 12.44 28.26 -15.72
CA ASP A 613 11.57 29.41 -15.52
C ASP A 613 10.88 29.28 -14.15
N THR A 614 10.94 30.35 -13.35
CA THR A 614 10.28 30.45 -12.04
C THR A 614 9.06 31.39 -12.13
N THR A 615 8.41 31.70 -11.01
CA THR A 615 7.22 32.58 -11.01
C THR A 615 7.56 34.04 -11.30
N HIS A 616 8.65 34.52 -10.70
CA HIS A 616 9.23 35.84 -10.90
C HIS A 616 10.59 35.70 -11.60
N ALA A 617 11.56 36.54 -11.28
CA ALA A 617 12.91 36.39 -11.80
C ALA A 617 13.61 35.22 -11.10
N ALA A 618 14.25 34.33 -11.87
CA ALA A 618 14.96 33.18 -11.33
C ALA A 618 16.00 33.56 -10.26
N ARG A 619 16.62 34.74 -10.40
CA ARG A 619 17.58 35.24 -9.41
C ARG A 619 16.97 35.51 -8.04
N GLU A 620 15.71 35.95 -8.00
CA GLU A 620 14.97 36.26 -6.77
C GLU A 620 14.39 34.97 -6.18
N ASP A 621 13.71 34.17 -6.99
CA ASP A 621 13.04 32.95 -6.53
C ASP A 621 14.02 31.87 -6.04
N LEU A 622 15.21 31.79 -6.65
CA LEU A 622 16.25 30.83 -6.25
C LEU A 622 17.16 31.34 -5.12
N ALA A 623 16.85 32.49 -4.50
CA ALA A 623 17.68 33.06 -3.43
C ALA A 623 17.81 32.14 -2.21
N GLY A 624 16.78 31.33 -1.92
CA GLY A 624 16.77 30.35 -0.85
C GLY A 624 17.35 28.98 -1.22
N VAL A 625 17.80 28.79 -2.46
CA VAL A 625 18.34 27.52 -2.96
C VAL A 625 19.86 27.56 -2.91
N ASP A 626 20.46 26.58 -2.25
CA ASP A 626 21.91 26.46 -2.12
C ASP A 626 22.54 25.81 -3.36
N GLU A 627 21.86 24.81 -3.93
CA GLU A 627 22.39 23.98 -5.01
C GLU A 627 21.28 23.43 -5.92
N ILE A 628 21.50 23.45 -7.23
CA ILE A 628 20.71 22.69 -8.22
C ILE A 628 21.52 21.47 -8.63
N ARG A 629 20.92 20.28 -8.62
CA ARG A 629 21.55 19.04 -9.09
C ARG A 629 20.81 18.50 -10.29
N LEU A 630 21.54 18.25 -11.38
CA LEU A 630 21.07 17.44 -12.50
C LEU A 630 21.66 16.04 -12.34
N ARG A 631 20.80 15.04 -12.12
CA ARG A 631 21.18 13.64 -11.97
C ARG A 631 20.84 12.90 -13.26
N PHE A 632 21.84 12.26 -13.85
CA PHE A 632 21.66 11.46 -15.06
C PHE A 632 21.38 10.01 -14.67
N LEU A 633 20.28 9.48 -15.20
CA LEU A 633 19.99 8.05 -15.24
C LEU A 633 20.79 7.41 -16.38
N GLU A 634 20.82 8.09 -17.53
CA GLU A 634 21.64 7.70 -18.68
C GLU A 634 22.36 8.96 -19.18
N PRO A 635 23.70 9.00 -19.12
CA PRO A 635 24.60 7.94 -18.66
C PRO A 635 24.58 7.79 -17.12
N GLU A 636 24.80 6.57 -16.65
CA GLU A 636 24.87 6.27 -15.21
C GLU A 636 26.07 6.98 -14.54
N ASN A 637 25.96 7.20 -13.22
CA ASN A 637 26.99 7.81 -12.37
C ASN A 637 27.44 9.23 -12.77
N VAL A 638 26.62 9.96 -13.53
CA VAL A 638 26.90 11.36 -13.91
C VAL A 638 25.97 12.31 -13.14
N GLU A 639 26.58 13.33 -12.53
CA GLU A 639 25.87 14.38 -11.79
C GLU A 639 26.46 15.75 -12.13
N VAL A 640 25.60 16.74 -12.33
CA VAL A 640 25.99 18.15 -12.50
C VAL A 640 25.45 18.94 -11.31
N ARG A 641 26.34 19.59 -10.57
CA ARG A 641 26.02 20.41 -9.41
C ARG A 641 26.23 21.89 -9.75
N ILE A 642 25.20 22.69 -9.55
CA ILE A 642 25.27 24.15 -9.69
C ILE A 642 25.08 24.78 -8.32
N SER A 643 26.15 25.35 -7.77
CA SER A 643 26.11 26.02 -6.45
C SER A 643 25.79 27.51 -6.61
N HIS A 644 25.03 28.05 -5.65
CA HIS A 644 24.60 29.45 -5.61
C HIS A 644 23.81 29.89 -6.87
N PRO A 645 22.70 29.20 -7.19
CA PRO A 645 21.94 29.42 -8.42
C PRO A 645 21.33 30.82 -8.57
N SER A 646 21.23 31.60 -7.50
CA SER A 646 20.77 33.00 -7.51
C SER A 646 21.87 34.03 -7.85
N THR A 647 23.10 33.60 -8.14
CA THR A 647 24.17 34.51 -8.56
C THR A 647 24.17 34.70 -10.07
N ALA A 648 24.68 35.82 -10.57
CA ALA A 648 24.69 36.10 -12.01
C ALA A 648 25.49 35.04 -12.82
N THR A 649 26.51 34.45 -12.20
CA THR A 649 27.35 33.39 -12.77
C THR A 649 27.51 32.25 -11.75
N PRO A 650 26.52 31.35 -11.63
CA PRO A 650 26.57 30.23 -10.71
C PRO A 650 27.74 29.27 -10.99
N GLN A 651 28.23 28.60 -9.95
CA GLN A 651 29.37 27.68 -10.09
C GLN A 651 28.90 26.29 -10.51
N VAL A 652 29.32 25.84 -11.70
CA VAL A 652 28.98 24.50 -12.21
C VAL A 652 30.12 23.51 -11.96
N ARG A 653 29.77 22.31 -11.48
CA ARG A 653 30.69 21.18 -11.30
C ARG A 653 30.07 19.93 -11.90
N VAL A 654 30.79 19.32 -12.85
CA VAL A 654 30.43 18.00 -13.40
C VAL A 654 31.18 16.91 -12.64
N GLN A 655 30.46 15.87 -12.22
CA GLN A 655 31.00 14.68 -11.57
C GLN A 655 30.65 13.43 -12.40
N ARG A 656 31.62 12.52 -12.49
CA ARG A 656 31.50 11.20 -13.13
C ARG A 656 32.11 10.16 -12.23
N ASP A 657 31.39 9.07 -11.97
CA ASP A 657 31.83 7.97 -11.08
C ASP A 657 32.31 8.49 -9.70
N GLY A 658 31.59 9.48 -9.16
CA GLY A 658 31.94 10.14 -7.90
C GLY A 658 33.16 11.06 -7.95
N GLN A 659 33.82 11.21 -9.10
CA GLN A 659 35.01 12.05 -9.29
C GLN A 659 34.70 13.34 -10.06
N ARG A 660 35.34 14.43 -9.66
CA ARG A 660 35.17 15.74 -10.29
C ARG A 660 35.90 15.82 -11.63
N VAL A 661 35.23 16.32 -12.66
CA VAL A 661 35.87 16.70 -13.93
C VAL A 661 36.75 17.95 -13.71
N ALA A 662 38.06 17.79 -13.88
CA ALA A 662 39.05 18.79 -13.44
C ALA A 662 39.02 20.13 -14.20
N ARG A 663 38.62 20.13 -15.48
CA ARG A 663 38.53 21.34 -16.33
C ARG A 663 37.21 21.34 -17.09
N SER A 664 36.15 21.74 -16.39
CA SER A 664 34.82 21.84 -16.97
C SER A 664 34.65 23.16 -17.73
N LYS A 665 34.07 23.10 -18.94
CA LYS A 665 33.57 24.24 -19.70
C LYS A 665 32.06 24.46 -19.48
N ALA A 666 31.44 23.72 -18.56
CA ALA A 666 30.05 23.94 -18.21
C ALA A 666 29.88 25.33 -17.60
N ALA A 667 28.83 26.02 -18.02
CA ALA A 667 28.53 27.38 -17.60
C ALA A 667 27.05 27.50 -17.24
N ALA A 668 26.76 28.36 -16.27
CA ALA A 668 25.40 28.72 -15.89
C ALA A 668 25.29 30.24 -15.74
N ALA A 669 24.08 30.76 -15.91
CA ALA A 669 23.74 32.16 -15.69
C ALA A 669 22.33 32.26 -15.10
N ALA A 670 22.12 33.26 -14.24
CA ALA A 670 20.81 33.53 -13.65
C ALA A 670 20.49 35.03 -13.68
N HIS A 671 19.38 35.38 -14.30
CA HIS A 671 18.81 36.73 -14.26
C HIS A 671 17.29 36.66 -14.21
N GLU A 672 16.61 36.82 -15.35
CA GLU A 672 15.15 36.61 -15.45
C GLU A 672 14.84 35.12 -15.43
N ILE A 673 15.67 34.34 -16.12
CA ILE A 673 15.63 32.88 -16.16
C ILE A 673 16.96 32.33 -15.64
N PHE A 674 16.96 31.06 -15.25
CA PHE A 674 18.19 30.33 -15.02
C PHE A 674 18.49 29.46 -16.24
N GLU A 675 19.75 29.44 -16.66
CA GLU A 675 20.20 28.64 -17.80
C GLU A 675 21.53 27.98 -17.48
N CYS A 676 21.76 26.77 -18.01
CA CYS A 676 23.08 26.16 -18.01
C CYS A 676 23.36 25.40 -19.32
N GLY A 677 24.62 25.45 -19.75
CA GLY A 677 25.14 24.69 -20.87
C GLY A 677 26.24 23.75 -20.41
N ILE A 678 26.07 22.46 -20.69
CA ILE A 678 26.92 21.38 -20.19
C ILE A 678 27.53 20.63 -21.37
N PRO A 679 28.86 20.58 -21.53
CA PRO A 679 29.49 19.89 -22.64
C PRO A 679 29.18 18.39 -22.66
N LEU A 680 28.76 17.86 -23.82
CA LEU A 680 28.40 16.45 -24.01
C LEU A 680 29.59 15.52 -23.71
N SER A 681 30.81 15.96 -24.04
CA SER A 681 32.05 15.23 -23.73
C SER A 681 32.33 15.11 -22.23
N GLU A 682 31.82 16.04 -21.41
CA GLU A 682 31.93 15.99 -19.96
C GLU A 682 30.87 15.11 -19.32
N LEU A 683 29.74 14.91 -20.01
CA LEU A 683 28.73 13.92 -19.65
C LEU A 683 29.08 12.51 -20.14
N ALA A 684 30.10 12.36 -21.01
CA ALA A 684 30.45 11.10 -21.68
C ALA A 684 29.35 10.55 -22.61
N ILE A 685 28.57 11.45 -23.24
CA ILE A 685 27.56 11.08 -24.23
C ILE A 685 27.96 11.51 -25.64
N THR A 686 27.55 10.71 -26.62
CA THR A 686 27.80 10.93 -28.05
C THR A 686 26.49 10.99 -28.83
N PRO A 687 26.48 11.47 -30.08
CA PRO A 687 25.27 11.43 -30.89
C PRO A 687 24.67 10.01 -30.97
N GLY A 688 23.36 9.89 -30.75
CA GLY A 688 22.65 8.62 -30.64
C GLY A 688 22.67 7.97 -29.26
N SER A 689 23.41 8.51 -28.29
CA SER A 689 23.32 8.06 -26.90
C SER A 689 22.00 8.51 -26.26
N PRO A 690 21.37 7.69 -25.41
CA PRO A 690 20.32 8.15 -24.52
C PRO A 690 20.87 9.16 -23.50
N CYS A 691 20.06 10.15 -23.17
CA CYS A 691 20.36 11.24 -22.25
C CYS A 691 19.14 11.43 -21.34
N HIS A 692 19.07 10.64 -20.27
CA HIS A 692 17.95 10.59 -19.35
C HIS A 692 18.36 11.25 -18.04
N TRP A 693 17.65 12.28 -17.59
CA TRP A 693 18.06 13.03 -16.41
C TRP A 693 16.89 13.65 -15.65
N SER A 694 17.11 13.95 -14.37
CA SER A 694 16.18 14.70 -13.52
C SER A 694 16.91 15.80 -12.77
N MET A 695 16.15 16.77 -12.26
CA MET A 695 16.65 17.93 -11.56
C MET A 695 16.14 17.96 -10.13
N GLU A 696 16.98 18.39 -9.18
CA GLU A 696 16.60 18.62 -7.79
C GLU A 696 17.13 19.97 -7.29
N LEU A 697 16.31 20.71 -6.55
CA LEU A 697 16.70 21.92 -5.83
C LEU A 697 17.00 21.59 -4.38
N PHE A 698 18.15 22.01 -3.86
CA PHE A 698 18.57 21.77 -2.47
C PHE A 698 18.66 23.08 -1.67
N SER A 699 18.15 23.05 -0.44
CA SER A 699 18.39 24.08 0.58
C SER A 699 18.71 23.41 1.91
N GLN A 700 19.71 23.90 2.63
CA GLN A 700 20.18 23.34 3.91
C GLN A 700 20.46 21.83 3.84
N LYS A 701 20.99 21.38 2.70
CA LYS A 701 21.25 19.96 2.36
C LYS A 701 20.01 19.06 2.24
N GLN A 702 18.80 19.62 2.26
CA GLN A 702 17.54 18.90 2.01
C GLN A 702 17.04 19.20 0.60
N SER A 703 16.51 18.18 -0.08
CA SER A 703 15.86 18.34 -1.38
C SER A 703 14.52 19.04 -1.16
N ARG A 704 14.33 20.20 -1.79
CA ARG A 704 13.12 21.04 -1.71
C ARG A 704 12.10 20.66 -2.78
N GLU A 705 12.59 20.33 -3.96
CA GLU A 705 11.78 20.11 -5.15
C GLU A 705 12.54 19.23 -6.13
N ARG A 706 11.84 18.26 -6.74
CA ARG A 706 12.38 17.38 -7.79
C ARG A 706 11.54 17.54 -9.07
N ILE A 707 12.21 17.65 -10.21
CA ILE A 707 11.59 17.88 -11.52
C ILE A 707 12.21 16.95 -12.58
N PRO A 708 11.42 16.18 -13.34
CA PRO A 708 10.00 15.91 -13.08
C PRO A 708 9.81 15.27 -11.68
N SER A 709 8.63 15.41 -11.07
CA SER A 709 8.40 14.85 -9.73
C SER A 709 8.52 13.33 -9.74
N GLU A 710 8.11 12.71 -10.84
CA GLU A 710 8.30 11.29 -11.17
C GLU A 710 8.98 11.09 -12.54
N GLY A 711 9.78 10.03 -12.70
CA GLY A 711 10.47 9.73 -13.96
C GLY A 711 11.66 10.65 -14.25
N ALA A 712 12.00 10.84 -15.52
CA ALA A 712 13.11 11.67 -15.98
C ALA A 712 12.77 12.32 -17.33
N PHE A 713 13.54 13.34 -17.71
CA PHE A 713 13.58 13.85 -19.07
C PHE A 713 14.28 12.83 -19.96
N GLU A 714 13.53 12.19 -20.85
CA GLU A 714 14.04 11.14 -21.73
C GLU A 714 14.37 11.73 -23.10
N LEU A 715 15.65 11.88 -23.40
CA LEU A 715 16.15 12.44 -24.66
C LEU A 715 17.08 11.47 -25.37
N LEU A 716 17.11 11.55 -26.70
CA LEU A 716 18.18 10.97 -27.51
C LEU A 716 19.10 12.09 -27.99
N VAL A 717 20.41 11.96 -27.79
CA VAL A 717 21.37 12.97 -28.26
C VAL A 717 21.29 13.05 -29.80
N PRO A 718 20.95 14.21 -30.38
CA PRO A 718 20.71 14.33 -31.81
C PRO A 718 21.97 14.09 -32.64
N ALA A 719 21.79 13.39 -33.77
CA ALA A 719 22.82 13.24 -34.79
C ALA A 719 23.03 14.54 -35.57
N PRO A 720 24.17 14.74 -36.27
CA PRO A 720 24.43 15.95 -37.03
C PRO A 720 23.36 16.30 -38.10
N ASP A 721 22.57 15.32 -38.52
CA ASP A 721 21.44 15.41 -39.46
C ASP A 721 20.08 15.62 -38.78
N PHE A 722 20.06 15.98 -37.49
CA PHE A 722 18.86 16.15 -36.67
C PHE A 722 17.74 16.95 -37.35
N GLU A 723 18.09 18.07 -37.97
CA GLU A 723 17.14 18.96 -38.65
C GLU A 723 16.54 18.34 -39.92
N GLN A 724 17.20 17.36 -40.54
CA GLN A 724 16.68 16.68 -41.75
C GLN A 724 15.71 15.55 -41.41
N ARG A 725 15.87 14.89 -40.25
CA ARG A 725 15.03 13.77 -39.82
C ARG A 725 13.66 14.19 -39.29
N VAL A 726 13.58 15.34 -38.62
CA VAL A 726 12.31 15.87 -38.05
C VAL A 726 11.36 16.39 -39.15
N TRP A 727 11.86 16.73 -40.34
CA TRP A 727 11.03 17.15 -41.49
C TRP A 727 10.45 15.99 -42.30
N GLN A 728 10.89 14.74 -42.05
CA GLN A 728 10.40 13.54 -42.74
C GLN A 728 9.44 12.69 -41.88
N ALA A 729 9.24 13.05 -40.61
CA ALA A 729 8.48 12.29 -39.61
C ALA A 729 7.06 12.84 -39.36
#